data_AF-A1ZU59-F1
#
_entry.id   AF-A1ZU59-F1
#
_cell.length_a   1.000
_cell.length_b   1.000
_cell.length_c   1.000
_cell.angle_alpha   90.00
_cell.angle_beta   90.00
_cell.angle_gamma   90.00
#
_symmetry.space_group_name_H-M   'P 1'
#
loop_
_entity.id
_entity.type
_entity.pdbx_description
1 polymer ?
#
loop_
_entity_poly.entity_id
_entity_poly.type
_entity_poly.pdbx_seq_one_letter_code
_entity_poly.pdbx_strand_id
1 'polypeptide(L)'
;MLLLVAVLHLQATAQSVESLLSSLAKSNSTTEKVDILNNIAQVQLSLQQADKATGYAQQALALASKHNYAAGKSLSLLYLGKAYKANKQLSNSLNYYLQAGVGFEVLRNKTLQAATYHDIGDLYQTWQAHEKAIEYYQKSYQLKPAPQLLMAQGKSYYLSKNYPKATETYQKALNIYQTKQDVGQSRQALTMLANIYTTTGQYQQALVSSQQLLQLNQKSTQLGVLADTYNNIGVLHQKLEEPTKALAAFNQALPLYEQLPSSVVYQRKKINLLTNIGTIYTQQRQFGNALNQYQKGVKISKAQQVPLKTAELHNYIAATYYVNRDNTNALSYAKEAVRLVKKQPISVGGQRVLQNSYQVLAGIYQQNNHLKNYQKYYALHQNIKDSLNKAQNAEEQRILKEQLAIEKKENEFKMLLAEKERQALSLQQLKLESEKKAKDLTLKAKELELLKRNQELQSAELKNQQLEKGKVEQLLALAEQKARTEQQKLLTEKQKRETERQKLLAEKQKIENLQKAKALEAAQKEKSLQEEQLKQEQTLKRYGIGLLISLGLLLVFVLFSFLASQKARKKLKKQNVEIQKQKEEISTAHVDLQKKTEEIASQNEELQQNQEEIMAQRDFIEVKNNDLKMTHHRLLQSEKVLRKAYDKLQKSEQQVVEQNRTLHLVHKRINNSINVAQTIQNAILPHTQKMHKILADHFILYRPKDVVSGDFYWIEQVNGKVFLVAADCTGHGVPGAMMSMIGYALLDKIVLIKKIHEPNEALDELHKEVKTALSQEQSGNENGMDLVMLCLEKNDQGQTKVTFCGAKNPLYYIEKGSEQVQLLKGDRRSIGGKQASQVQFTNQEILLEEGSLLYLGSDGFVDQNNERRKSFGTKKLHKLLEACAQLELSEQKKLMEKTLEHQMQNTTQRDDILLLGVRV
;
A
#
# COMPACT_ATOMS: atom_id res chain seq x y z
N MET A 1 29.81 29.93 15.51
CA MET A 1 30.03 28.70 14.71
C MET A 1 28.78 28.22 13.97
N LEU A 2 27.72 27.70 14.61
CA LEU A 2 26.57 27.10 13.88
C LEU A 2 25.96 27.99 12.78
N LEU A 3 25.81 29.29 13.04
CA LEU A 3 25.31 30.26 12.05
C LEU A 3 26.28 30.44 10.86
N LEU A 4 27.59 30.42 11.12
CA LEU A 4 28.64 30.48 10.09
C LEU A 4 28.66 29.20 9.24
N VAL A 5 28.53 28.03 9.88
CA VAL A 5 28.44 26.73 9.19
C VAL A 5 27.18 26.66 8.33
N ALA A 6 26.03 27.14 8.83
CA ALA A 6 24.80 27.22 8.05
C ALA A 6 24.96 28.15 6.84
N VAL A 7 25.55 29.33 7.01
CA VAL A 7 25.82 30.28 5.91
C VAL A 7 26.79 29.69 4.87
N LEU A 8 27.89 29.06 5.30
CA LEU A 8 28.83 28.38 4.40
C LEU A 8 28.18 27.21 3.64
N HIS A 9 27.28 26.47 4.30
CA HIS A 9 26.53 25.38 3.65
C HIS A 9 25.48 25.92 2.66
N LEU A 10 24.82 27.03 2.98
CA LEU A 10 23.92 27.77 2.07
C LEU A 10 24.66 28.35 0.87
N GLN A 11 25.88 28.89 1.06
CA GLN A 11 26.73 29.36 -0.04
C GLN A 11 27.18 28.21 -0.94
N ALA A 12 27.68 27.11 -0.38
CA ALA A 12 28.09 25.93 -1.14
C ALA A 12 26.92 25.28 -1.91
N THR A 13 25.71 25.29 -1.36
CA THR A 13 24.50 24.77 -2.02
C THR A 13 23.87 25.74 -3.02
N ALA A 14 24.09 27.06 -2.89
CA ALA A 14 23.76 28.01 -3.96
C ALA A 14 24.72 27.85 -5.15
N GLN A 15 26.02 27.73 -4.88
CA GLN A 15 27.07 27.56 -5.89
C GLN A 15 26.93 26.24 -6.67
N SER A 16 26.36 25.20 -6.06
CA SER A 16 26.04 23.95 -6.78
C SER A 16 24.84 24.09 -7.73
N VAL A 17 23.87 24.97 -7.46
CA VAL A 17 22.77 25.26 -8.41
C VAL A 17 23.30 25.97 -9.66
N GLU A 18 24.19 26.96 -9.50
CA GLU A 18 24.79 27.66 -10.64
C GLU A 18 25.62 26.71 -11.53
N SER A 19 26.37 25.81 -10.91
CA SER A 19 27.10 24.74 -11.62
C SER A 19 26.15 23.82 -12.41
N LEU A 20 25.04 23.39 -11.80
CA LEU A 20 24.01 22.57 -12.47
C LEU A 20 23.27 23.33 -13.59
N LEU A 21 23.06 24.63 -13.47
CA LEU A 21 22.50 25.45 -14.55
C LEU A 21 23.49 25.61 -15.72
N SER A 22 24.80 25.71 -15.42
CA SER A 22 25.85 25.71 -16.45
C SER A 22 25.93 24.38 -17.19
N SER A 23 25.82 23.24 -16.50
CA SER A 23 25.80 21.93 -17.15
C SER A 23 24.50 21.70 -17.95
N LEU A 24 23.35 22.17 -17.45
CA LEU A 24 22.08 22.12 -18.18
C LEU A 24 22.15 22.83 -19.53
N ALA A 25 22.80 24.01 -19.57
CA ALA A 25 23.00 24.79 -20.79
C ALA A 25 23.98 24.14 -21.78
N LYS A 26 24.98 23.39 -21.29
CA LYS A 26 26.01 22.71 -22.10
C LYS A 26 25.60 21.31 -22.56
N SER A 27 24.63 20.68 -21.89
CA SER A 27 24.18 19.33 -22.24
C SER A 27 23.52 19.30 -23.61
N ASN A 28 23.83 18.26 -24.39
CA ASN A 28 23.16 17.96 -25.66
C ASN A 28 22.17 16.78 -25.54
N SER A 29 22.29 15.96 -24.49
CA SER A 29 21.41 14.81 -24.27
C SER A 29 20.11 15.21 -23.57
N THR A 30 18.98 14.74 -24.08
CA THR A 30 17.67 15.05 -23.49
C THR A 30 17.44 14.33 -22.15
N THR A 31 17.99 13.12 -21.97
CA THR A 31 17.91 12.41 -20.68
C THR A 31 18.77 13.07 -19.62
N GLU A 32 19.98 13.48 -19.99
CA GLU A 32 20.89 14.23 -19.11
C GLU A 32 20.27 15.56 -18.64
N LYS A 33 19.59 16.29 -19.53
CA LYS A 33 18.81 17.49 -19.16
C LYS A 33 17.73 17.20 -18.13
N VAL A 34 16.98 16.10 -18.27
CA VAL A 34 15.97 15.68 -17.28
C VAL A 34 16.61 15.41 -15.92
N ASP A 35 17.74 14.69 -15.90
CA ASP A 35 18.41 14.33 -14.65
C ASP A 35 19.04 15.55 -13.96
N ILE A 36 19.63 16.48 -14.73
CA ILE A 36 20.12 17.77 -14.21
C ILE A 36 18.96 18.60 -13.64
N LEU A 37 17.82 18.71 -14.33
CA LEU A 37 16.64 19.43 -13.83
C LEU A 37 16.09 18.81 -12.52
N ASN A 38 16.07 17.48 -12.44
CA ASN A 38 15.69 16.76 -11.21
C ASN A 38 16.66 17.02 -10.05
N ASN A 39 17.97 17.04 -10.33
CA ASN A 39 18.99 17.38 -9.33
C ASN A 39 18.88 18.84 -8.87
N ILE A 40 18.59 19.78 -9.78
CA ILE A 40 18.30 21.18 -9.40
C ILE A 40 17.07 21.23 -8.49
N ALA A 41 15.98 20.52 -8.82
CA ALA A 41 14.79 20.46 -7.97
C ALA A 41 15.10 19.91 -6.57
N GLN A 42 15.95 18.88 -6.45
CA GLN A 42 16.43 18.35 -5.17
C GLN A 42 17.19 19.40 -4.35
N VAL A 43 18.13 20.14 -4.96
CA VAL A 43 18.91 21.17 -4.26
C VAL A 43 18.02 22.36 -3.86
N GLN A 44 17.09 22.78 -4.71
CA GLN A 44 16.11 23.83 -4.38
C GLN A 44 15.24 23.44 -3.17
N LEU A 45 14.90 22.16 -3.00
CA LEU A 45 14.21 21.67 -1.79
C LEU A 45 15.09 21.78 -0.54
N SER A 46 16.40 21.47 -0.62
CA SER A 46 17.30 21.68 0.52
C SER A 46 17.50 23.16 0.88
N LEU A 47 17.40 24.05 -0.11
CA LEU A 47 17.37 25.51 0.07
C LEU A 47 16.00 26.05 0.53
N GLN A 48 15.01 25.19 0.78
CA GLN A 48 13.63 25.53 1.13
C GLN A 48 12.87 26.34 0.05
N GLN A 49 13.35 26.36 -1.19
CA GLN A 49 12.77 27.07 -2.33
C GLN A 49 11.82 26.16 -3.13
N ALA A 50 10.75 25.71 -2.47
CA ALA A 50 9.82 24.71 -2.98
C ALA A 50 9.09 25.11 -4.29
N ASP A 51 8.80 26.39 -4.51
CA ASP A 51 8.20 26.85 -5.77
C ASP A 51 9.15 26.70 -6.96
N LYS A 52 10.44 27.04 -6.78
CA LYS A 52 11.47 26.81 -7.81
C LYS A 52 11.67 25.32 -8.06
N ALA A 53 11.70 24.51 -7.00
CA ALA A 53 11.76 23.06 -7.14
C ALA A 53 10.57 22.50 -7.94
N THR A 54 9.36 23.02 -7.72
CA THR A 54 8.17 22.67 -8.49
C THR A 54 8.36 23.01 -9.97
N GLY A 55 8.83 24.22 -10.29
CA GLY A 55 9.09 24.64 -11.67
C GLY A 55 10.09 23.73 -12.41
N TYR A 56 11.26 23.47 -11.81
CA TYR A 56 12.27 22.58 -12.42
C TYR A 56 11.78 21.13 -12.56
N ALA A 57 11.08 20.59 -11.56
CA ALA A 57 10.54 19.23 -11.63
C ALA A 57 9.36 19.11 -12.64
N GLN A 58 8.57 20.17 -12.87
CA GLN A 58 7.57 20.21 -13.94
C GLN A 58 8.23 20.22 -15.33
N GLN A 59 9.30 21.00 -15.52
CA GLN A 59 10.09 21.00 -16.76
C GLN A 59 10.71 19.62 -17.03
N ALA A 60 11.32 19.00 -16.02
CA ALA A 60 11.85 17.65 -16.08
C ALA A 60 10.76 16.63 -16.45
N LEU A 61 9.58 16.70 -15.81
CA LEU A 61 8.46 15.81 -16.07
C LEU A 61 7.94 15.92 -17.51
N ALA A 62 7.79 17.14 -18.03
CA ALA A 62 7.33 17.39 -19.40
C ALA A 62 8.34 16.83 -20.43
N LEU A 63 9.63 17.12 -20.23
CA LEU A 63 10.70 16.66 -21.11
C LEU A 63 10.85 15.12 -21.07
N ALA A 64 10.81 14.52 -19.88
CA ALA A 64 10.86 13.07 -19.69
C ALA A 64 9.66 12.37 -20.34
N SER A 65 8.47 12.96 -20.24
CA SER A 65 7.25 12.40 -20.84
C SER A 65 7.26 12.47 -22.35
N LYS A 66 7.75 13.58 -22.94
CA LYS A 66 7.89 13.74 -24.40
C LYS A 66 8.87 12.74 -25.02
N HIS A 67 9.92 12.37 -24.29
CA HIS A 67 11.00 11.49 -24.77
C HIS A 67 10.95 10.07 -24.17
N ASN A 68 9.83 9.66 -23.59
CA ASN A 68 9.60 8.32 -23.00
C ASN A 68 10.64 7.89 -21.94
N TYR A 69 11.28 8.83 -21.25
CA TYR A 69 12.31 8.54 -20.26
C TYR A 69 11.70 8.22 -18.89
N ALA A 70 11.32 6.95 -18.69
CA ALA A 70 10.57 6.49 -17.52
C ALA A 70 11.28 6.73 -16.16
N ALA A 71 12.60 6.60 -16.09
CA ALA A 71 13.37 6.83 -14.86
C ALA A 71 13.35 8.31 -14.45
N GLY A 72 13.72 9.21 -15.35
CA GLY A 72 13.64 10.65 -15.12
C GLY A 72 12.22 11.15 -14.86
N LYS A 73 11.21 10.57 -15.52
CA LYS A 73 9.78 10.83 -15.24
C LYS A 73 9.43 10.50 -13.79
N SER A 74 9.82 9.32 -13.31
CA SER A 74 9.53 8.85 -11.94
C SER A 74 10.24 9.69 -10.87
N LEU A 75 11.49 10.11 -11.14
CA LEU A 75 12.21 11.07 -10.30
C LEU A 75 11.54 12.46 -10.27
N SER A 76 11.06 12.95 -11.41
CA SER A 76 10.35 14.24 -11.49
C SER A 76 9.07 14.21 -10.64
N LEU A 77 8.30 13.11 -10.73
CA LEU A 77 7.10 12.90 -9.91
C LEU A 77 7.44 12.84 -8.41
N LEU A 78 8.53 12.18 -8.02
CA LEU A 78 9.00 12.16 -6.62
C LEU A 78 9.34 13.57 -6.11
N TYR A 79 10.06 14.37 -6.89
CA TYR A 79 10.42 15.73 -6.49
C TYR A 79 9.24 16.71 -6.50
N LEU A 80 8.26 16.55 -7.39
CA LEU A 80 6.97 17.23 -7.28
C LEU A 80 6.25 16.86 -5.99
N GLY A 81 6.19 15.57 -5.64
CA GLY A 81 5.63 15.11 -4.37
C GLY A 81 6.26 15.81 -3.16
N LYS A 82 7.60 15.98 -3.16
CA LYS A 82 8.36 16.68 -2.12
C LYS A 82 8.11 18.19 -2.11
N ALA A 83 8.06 18.83 -3.28
CA ALA A 83 7.78 20.26 -3.39
C ALA A 83 6.36 20.62 -2.93
N TYR A 84 5.36 19.84 -3.34
CA TYR A 84 3.98 20.00 -2.85
C TYR A 84 3.84 19.71 -1.35
N LYS A 85 4.63 18.77 -0.78
CA LYS A 85 4.71 18.55 0.69
C LYS A 85 5.24 19.80 1.41
N ALA A 86 6.34 20.37 0.91
CA ALA A 86 6.93 21.60 1.46
C ALA A 86 5.97 22.80 1.37
N ASN A 87 5.25 22.94 0.26
CA ASN A 87 4.18 23.93 0.05
C ASN A 87 2.86 23.61 0.78
N LYS A 88 2.84 22.60 1.67
CA LYS A 88 1.66 22.15 2.45
C LYS A 88 0.45 21.72 1.59
N GLN A 89 0.63 21.48 0.29
CA GLN A 89 -0.38 20.97 -0.63
C GLN A 89 -0.45 19.43 -0.57
N LEU A 90 -0.84 18.92 0.60
CA LEU A 90 -0.67 17.51 0.95
C LEU A 90 -1.43 16.54 0.01
N SER A 91 -2.62 16.90 -0.50
CA SER A 91 -3.32 16.06 -1.49
C SER A 91 -2.59 15.94 -2.83
N ASN A 92 -1.96 17.03 -3.31
CA ASN A 92 -1.14 16.99 -4.53
C ASN A 92 0.11 16.15 -4.29
N SER A 93 0.75 16.32 -3.13
CA SER A 93 1.90 15.52 -2.70
C SER A 93 1.62 14.01 -2.76
N LEU A 94 0.48 13.57 -2.18
CA LEU A 94 0.06 12.16 -2.23
C LEU A 94 -0.08 11.63 -3.66
N ASN A 95 -0.79 12.37 -4.52
CA ASN A 95 -1.00 11.99 -5.92
C ASN A 95 0.33 11.77 -6.67
N TYR A 96 1.27 12.72 -6.54
CA TYR A 96 2.58 12.62 -7.18
C TYR A 96 3.45 11.50 -6.60
N TYR A 97 3.40 11.25 -5.29
CA TYR A 97 4.10 10.11 -4.69
C TYR A 97 3.50 8.75 -5.10
N LEU A 98 2.17 8.63 -5.20
CA LEU A 98 1.54 7.40 -5.70
C LEU A 98 1.99 7.10 -7.14
N GLN A 99 1.98 8.12 -8.01
CA GLN A 99 2.50 8.02 -9.38
C GLN A 99 3.99 7.64 -9.42
N ALA A 100 4.84 8.27 -8.59
CA ALA A 100 6.26 7.95 -8.52
C ALA A 100 6.52 6.52 -8.01
N GLY A 101 5.76 6.07 -7.00
CA GLY A 101 5.86 4.74 -6.41
C GLY A 101 5.59 3.63 -7.44
N VAL A 102 4.52 3.78 -8.22
CA VAL A 102 4.19 2.88 -9.35
C VAL A 102 5.28 2.92 -10.43
N GLY A 103 5.78 4.11 -10.77
CA GLY A 103 6.90 4.27 -11.71
C GLY A 103 8.16 3.51 -11.27
N PHE A 104 8.54 3.60 -10.00
CA PHE A 104 9.68 2.86 -9.46
C PHE A 104 9.44 1.36 -9.33
N GLU A 105 8.20 0.92 -9.15
CA GLU A 105 7.81 -0.50 -9.17
C GLU A 105 8.02 -1.11 -10.56
N VAL A 106 7.53 -0.46 -11.61
CA VAL A 106 7.75 -0.86 -13.02
C VAL A 106 9.23 -0.89 -13.36
N LEU A 107 10.01 0.09 -12.89
CA LEU A 107 11.47 0.15 -13.04
C LEU A 107 12.24 -0.81 -12.13
N ARG A 108 11.55 -1.57 -11.25
CA ARG A 108 12.12 -2.46 -10.22
C ARG A 108 13.12 -1.77 -9.27
N ASN A 109 13.05 -0.44 -9.14
CA ASN A 109 13.94 0.34 -8.28
C ASN A 109 13.45 0.35 -6.84
N LYS A 110 13.70 -0.77 -6.13
CA LYS A 110 13.30 -0.95 -4.72
C LYS A 110 13.79 0.15 -3.78
N THR A 111 14.94 0.79 -4.05
CA THR A 111 15.46 1.86 -3.18
C THR A 111 14.64 3.13 -3.29
N LEU A 112 14.32 3.59 -4.50
CA LEU A 112 13.47 4.78 -4.69
C LEU A 112 12.01 4.50 -4.38
N GLN A 113 11.52 3.29 -4.66
CA GLN A 113 10.18 2.85 -4.26
C GLN A 113 10.02 2.86 -2.72
N ALA A 114 10.98 2.28 -1.98
CA ALA A 114 10.97 2.33 -0.51
C ALA A 114 11.01 3.78 0.01
N ALA A 115 11.90 4.62 -0.52
CA ALA A 115 11.96 6.03 -0.15
C ALA A 115 10.63 6.77 -0.40
N THR A 116 9.95 6.46 -1.50
CA THR A 116 8.64 7.03 -1.84
C THR A 116 7.55 6.57 -0.87
N TYR A 117 7.52 5.29 -0.50
CA TYR A 117 6.58 4.79 0.51
C TYR A 117 6.86 5.37 1.91
N HIS A 118 8.12 5.62 2.27
CA HIS A 118 8.47 6.37 3.49
C HIS A 118 7.95 7.82 3.44
N ASP A 119 8.16 8.52 2.32
CA ASP A 119 7.66 9.88 2.12
C ASP A 119 6.11 9.98 2.19
N ILE A 120 5.39 8.95 1.72
CA ILE A 120 3.93 8.79 1.89
C ILE A 120 3.56 8.50 3.34
N GLY A 121 4.28 7.61 4.04
CA GLY A 121 4.04 7.32 5.46
C GLY A 121 4.14 8.59 6.32
N ASP A 122 5.15 9.42 6.07
CA ASP A 122 5.28 10.74 6.70
C ASP A 122 4.12 11.69 6.40
N LEU A 123 3.52 11.59 5.21
CA LEU A 123 2.39 12.41 4.80
C LEU A 123 1.13 12.04 5.60
N TYR A 124 0.83 10.74 5.70
CA TYR A 124 -0.22 10.21 6.59
C TYR A 124 0.06 10.54 8.06
N GLN A 125 1.31 10.48 8.49
CA GLN A 125 1.70 10.83 9.85
C GLN A 125 1.48 12.33 10.14
N THR A 126 1.70 13.20 9.15
CA THR A 126 1.39 14.64 9.22
C THR A 126 -0.12 14.90 9.31
N TRP A 127 -0.91 14.09 8.61
CA TRP A 127 -2.37 14.06 8.67
C TRP A 127 -2.96 13.36 9.92
N GLN A 128 -2.12 12.87 10.84
CA GLN A 128 -2.53 12.07 12.01
C GLN A 128 -3.26 10.75 11.66
N ALA A 129 -3.12 10.28 10.42
CA ALA A 129 -3.65 9.02 9.91
C ALA A 129 -2.66 7.87 10.21
N HIS A 130 -2.50 7.57 11.50
CA HIS A 130 -1.41 6.72 12.00
C HIS A 130 -1.43 5.28 11.45
N GLU A 131 -2.61 4.69 11.23
CA GLU A 131 -2.72 3.33 10.67
C GLU A 131 -2.24 3.26 9.22
N LYS A 132 -2.59 4.25 8.41
CA LYS A 132 -2.06 4.41 7.04
C LYS A 132 -0.57 4.70 7.01
N ALA A 133 -0.07 5.51 7.96
CA ALA A 133 1.37 5.72 8.11
C ALA A 133 2.11 4.40 8.36
N ILE A 134 1.59 3.54 9.25
CA ILE A 134 2.13 2.19 9.53
C ILE A 134 2.12 1.32 8.27
N GLU A 135 1.01 1.29 7.51
CA GLU A 135 0.89 0.53 6.25
C GLU A 135 2.02 0.88 5.27
N TYR A 136 2.23 2.18 5.03
CA TYR A 136 3.23 2.68 4.09
C TYR A 136 4.68 2.54 4.60
N TYR A 137 4.93 2.76 5.89
CA TYR A 137 6.23 2.47 6.48
C TYR A 137 6.55 0.96 6.43
N GLN A 138 5.55 0.08 6.56
CA GLN A 138 5.73 -1.37 6.43
C GLN A 138 6.05 -1.78 5.00
N LYS A 139 5.36 -1.23 3.99
CA LYS A 139 5.71 -1.41 2.57
C LYS A 139 7.14 -0.94 2.27
N SER A 140 7.54 0.21 2.83
CA SER A 140 8.93 0.69 2.73
C SER A 140 9.92 -0.28 3.36
N TYR A 141 9.64 -0.78 4.57
CA TYR A 141 10.53 -1.68 5.31
C TYR A 141 10.68 -3.05 4.62
N GLN A 142 9.60 -3.59 4.04
CA GLN A 142 9.64 -4.84 3.26
C GLN A 142 10.53 -4.74 2.02
N LEU A 143 10.57 -3.57 1.37
CA LEU A 143 11.45 -3.32 0.22
C LEU A 143 12.91 -3.06 0.62
N LYS A 144 13.12 -2.33 1.72
CA LYS A 144 14.44 -1.96 2.23
C LYS A 144 14.41 -1.81 3.77
N PRO A 145 14.77 -2.86 4.53
CA PRO A 145 14.80 -2.80 5.99
C PRO A 145 15.76 -1.72 6.50
N ALA A 146 15.24 -0.83 7.36
CA ALA A 146 16.03 0.24 7.97
C ALA A 146 15.49 0.54 9.38
N PRO A 147 16.34 0.71 10.41
CA PRO A 147 15.87 0.96 11.77
C PRO A 147 15.17 2.32 11.93
N GLN A 148 15.43 3.29 11.04
CA GLN A 148 14.71 4.56 10.97
C GLN A 148 13.21 4.36 10.66
N LEU A 149 12.87 3.36 9.84
CA LEU A 149 11.47 3.01 9.54
C LEU A 149 10.79 2.35 10.75
N LEU A 150 11.52 1.53 11.52
CA LEU A 150 11.02 1.00 12.78
C LEU A 150 10.75 2.12 13.79
N MET A 151 11.61 3.14 13.87
CA MET A 151 11.36 4.34 14.70
C MET A 151 10.10 5.08 14.25
N ALA A 152 9.88 5.24 12.94
CA ALA A 152 8.69 5.88 12.40
C ALA A 152 7.40 5.07 12.66
N GLN A 153 7.44 3.75 12.46
CA GLN A 153 6.35 2.83 12.81
C GLN A 153 6.04 2.83 14.31
N GLY A 154 7.06 2.73 15.16
CA GLY A 154 6.90 2.78 16.62
C GLY A 154 6.25 4.09 17.07
N LYS A 155 6.58 5.20 16.42
CA LYS A 155 5.96 6.52 16.65
C LYS A 155 4.49 6.55 16.23
N SER A 156 4.15 5.95 15.10
CA SER A 156 2.76 5.84 14.65
C SER A 156 1.94 4.92 15.55
N TYR A 157 2.47 3.76 15.96
CA TYR A 157 1.83 2.89 16.97
C TYR A 157 1.65 3.58 18.32
N TYR A 158 2.64 4.35 18.78
CA TYR A 158 2.55 5.12 20.02
C TYR A 158 1.43 6.17 19.96
N LEU A 159 1.32 6.91 18.85
CA LEU A 159 0.31 7.96 18.68
C LEU A 159 -1.10 7.40 18.42
N SER A 160 -1.22 6.21 17.81
CA SER A 160 -2.47 5.45 17.77
C SER A 160 -2.77 4.72 19.10
N LYS A 161 -2.01 4.97 20.17
CA LYS A 161 -2.12 4.36 21.52
C LYS A 161 -1.97 2.83 21.54
N ASN A 162 -1.41 2.23 20.49
CA ASN A 162 -1.07 0.81 20.43
C ASN A 162 0.30 0.58 21.08
N TYR A 163 0.36 0.76 22.40
CA TYR A 163 1.59 0.68 23.17
C TYR A 163 2.34 -0.66 23.06
N PRO A 164 1.70 -1.84 23.04
CA PRO A 164 2.41 -3.10 22.90
C PRO A 164 3.23 -3.21 21.60
N LYS A 165 2.61 -2.89 20.44
CA LYS A 165 3.31 -2.88 19.15
C LYS A 165 4.34 -1.77 19.07
N ALA A 166 4.10 -0.61 19.69
CA ALA A 166 5.09 0.46 19.78
C ALA A 166 6.35 -0.01 20.53
N THR A 167 6.20 -0.61 21.71
CA THR A 167 7.29 -1.18 22.51
C THR A 167 8.08 -2.23 21.73
N GLU A 168 7.40 -3.21 21.13
CA GLU A 168 8.05 -4.26 20.32
C GLU A 168 8.87 -3.65 19.17
N THR A 169 8.29 -2.68 18.45
CA THR A 169 8.93 -2.06 17.29
C THR A 169 10.14 -1.20 17.71
N TYR A 170 10.03 -0.43 18.79
CA TYR A 170 11.13 0.35 19.33
C TYR A 170 12.25 -0.52 19.91
N GLN A 171 11.92 -1.66 20.53
CA GLN A 171 12.92 -2.60 21.04
C GLN A 171 13.72 -3.24 19.88
N LYS A 172 13.06 -3.58 18.76
CA LYS A 172 13.73 -4.02 17.52
C LYS A 172 14.65 -2.94 16.97
N ALA A 173 14.20 -1.69 16.92
CA ALA A 173 15.02 -0.56 16.47
C ALA A 173 16.25 -0.35 17.38
N LEU A 174 16.04 -0.33 18.70
CA LEU A 174 17.08 -0.17 19.72
C LEU A 174 18.17 -1.23 19.58
N ASN A 175 17.80 -2.51 19.44
CA ASN A 175 18.77 -3.60 19.32
C ASN A 175 19.69 -3.39 18.09
N ILE A 176 19.11 -3.02 16.93
CA ILE A 176 19.89 -2.71 15.72
C ILE A 176 20.82 -1.50 15.94
N TYR A 177 20.36 -0.44 16.61
CA TYR A 177 21.20 0.73 16.90
C TYR A 177 22.33 0.42 17.89
N GLN A 178 22.08 -0.44 18.88
CA GLN A 178 23.09 -0.93 19.82
C GLN A 178 24.15 -1.79 19.10
N THR A 179 23.76 -2.72 18.23
CA THR A 179 24.70 -3.51 17.40
C THR A 179 25.56 -2.60 16.51
N LYS A 180 24.97 -1.53 15.97
CA LYS A 180 25.67 -0.51 15.15
C LYS A 180 26.44 0.54 15.95
N GLN A 181 26.39 0.48 17.29
CA GLN A 181 26.97 1.46 18.21
C GLN A 181 26.50 2.91 17.98
N ASP A 182 25.30 3.09 17.40
CA ASP A 182 24.68 4.41 17.20
C ASP A 182 24.07 4.90 18.52
N VAL A 183 24.89 5.55 19.33
CA VAL A 183 24.51 6.13 20.64
C VAL A 183 23.36 7.14 20.49
N GLY A 184 23.36 7.93 19.41
CA GLY A 184 22.38 8.99 19.18
C GLY A 184 20.97 8.43 18.96
N GLN A 185 20.85 7.39 18.12
CA GLN A 185 19.58 6.74 17.84
C GLN A 185 19.15 5.76 18.94
N SER A 186 20.10 5.06 19.58
CA SER A 186 19.83 4.23 20.76
C SER A 186 19.17 5.05 21.87
N ARG A 187 19.67 6.27 22.12
CA ARG A 187 19.07 7.23 23.04
C ARG A 187 17.64 7.62 22.65
N GLN A 188 17.36 7.83 21.37
CA GLN A 188 15.99 8.15 20.93
C GLN A 188 15.03 6.98 21.17
N ALA A 189 15.43 5.76 20.80
CA ALA A 189 14.62 4.55 21.01
C ALA A 189 14.32 4.30 22.50
N LEU A 190 15.36 4.38 23.36
CA LEU A 190 15.21 4.28 24.82
C LEU A 190 14.31 5.37 25.41
N THR A 191 14.37 6.60 24.88
CA THR A 191 13.47 7.68 25.32
C THR A 191 12.01 7.36 25.00
N MET A 192 11.74 6.80 23.82
CA MET A 192 10.38 6.39 23.45
C MET A 192 9.89 5.21 24.31
N LEU A 193 10.74 4.21 24.57
CA LEU A 193 10.43 3.09 25.46
C LEU A 193 10.14 3.56 26.90
N ALA A 194 11.00 4.40 27.47
CA ALA A 194 10.79 4.98 28.80
C ALA A 194 9.47 5.76 28.88
N ASN A 195 9.13 6.55 27.85
CA ASN A 195 7.85 7.26 27.77
C ASN A 195 6.65 6.31 27.69
N ILE A 196 6.73 5.23 26.90
CA ILE A 196 5.68 4.22 26.80
C ILE A 196 5.47 3.56 28.17
N TYR A 197 6.52 2.99 28.75
CA TYR A 197 6.47 2.32 30.05
C TYR A 197 5.94 3.26 31.16
N THR A 198 6.32 4.54 31.15
CA THR A 198 5.77 5.55 32.08
C THR A 198 4.28 5.77 31.87
N THR A 199 3.83 5.79 30.61
CA THR A 199 2.43 6.03 30.22
C THR A 199 1.54 4.82 30.56
N THR A 200 2.06 3.60 30.44
CA THR A 200 1.35 2.35 30.73
C THR A 200 1.46 1.90 32.20
N GLY A 201 2.07 2.71 33.08
CA GLY A 201 2.23 2.39 34.51
C GLY A 201 3.35 1.40 34.83
N GLN A 202 4.12 0.97 33.83
CA GLN A 202 5.25 0.02 33.95
C GLN A 202 6.52 0.73 34.47
N TYR A 203 6.41 1.36 35.64
CA TYR A 203 7.44 2.29 36.16
C TYR A 203 8.81 1.64 36.36
N GLN A 204 8.88 0.35 36.70
CA GLN A 204 10.16 -0.36 36.83
C GLN A 204 10.88 -0.54 35.48
N GLN A 205 10.17 -0.86 34.41
CA GLN A 205 10.74 -0.97 33.06
C GLN A 205 11.11 0.41 32.48
N ALA A 206 10.32 1.44 32.81
CA ALA A 206 10.67 2.83 32.52
C ALA A 206 11.96 3.25 33.25
N LEU A 207 12.15 2.82 34.50
CA LEU A 207 13.35 3.10 35.30
C LEU A 207 14.59 2.42 34.70
N VAL A 208 14.51 1.13 34.34
CA VAL A 208 15.59 0.42 33.63
C VAL A 208 15.96 1.14 32.33
N SER A 209 14.97 1.52 31.52
CA SER A 209 15.18 2.27 30.27
C SER A 209 15.84 3.64 30.52
N SER A 210 15.47 4.32 31.62
CA SER A 210 16.02 5.61 32.02
C SER A 210 17.44 5.51 32.61
N GLN A 211 17.78 4.40 33.27
CA GLN A 211 19.13 4.10 33.74
C GLN A 211 20.08 3.79 32.56
N GLN A 212 19.60 3.08 31.53
CA GLN A 212 20.35 2.90 30.28
C GLN A 212 20.57 4.24 29.56
N LEU A 213 19.56 5.12 29.51
CA LEU A 213 19.73 6.50 29.03
C LEU A 213 20.79 7.25 29.83
N LEU A 214 20.78 7.13 31.16
CA LEU A 214 21.74 7.82 32.02
C LEU A 214 23.19 7.40 31.70
N GLN A 215 23.45 6.11 31.53
CA GLN A 215 24.77 5.59 31.13
C GLN A 215 25.24 6.13 29.77
N LEU A 216 24.33 6.22 28.78
CA LEU A 216 24.64 6.82 27.46
C LEU A 216 24.82 8.35 27.52
N ASN A 217 24.20 9.02 28.50
CA ASN A 217 24.19 10.47 28.63
C ASN A 217 25.34 11.00 29.50
N GLN A 218 25.84 10.21 30.46
CA GLN A 218 27.04 10.53 31.25
C GLN A 218 28.30 10.75 30.39
N LYS A 219 28.39 10.07 29.24
CA LYS A 219 29.48 10.24 28.26
C LYS A 219 29.25 11.42 27.29
N SER A 220 28.19 12.21 27.47
CA SER A 220 27.77 13.25 26.53
C SER A 220 27.92 14.66 27.13
N THR A 221 28.41 15.61 26.33
CA THR A 221 28.51 17.03 26.70
C THR A 221 27.16 17.75 26.79
N GLN A 222 26.04 17.05 26.58
CA GLN A 222 24.69 17.61 26.52
C GLN A 222 24.03 17.68 27.91
N LEU A 223 24.48 18.61 28.76
CA LEU A 223 23.98 18.82 30.14
C LEU A 223 22.45 18.83 30.25
N GLY A 224 21.73 19.42 29.29
CA GLY A 224 20.27 19.47 29.29
C GLY A 224 19.59 18.10 29.15
N VAL A 225 20.19 17.18 28.39
CA VAL A 225 19.67 15.81 28.24
C VAL A 225 19.96 14.98 29.50
N LEU A 226 21.12 15.21 30.14
CA LEU A 226 21.46 14.60 31.42
C LEU A 226 20.51 15.07 32.53
N ALA A 227 20.22 16.38 32.61
CA ALA A 227 19.26 16.97 33.53
C ALA A 227 17.84 16.40 33.35
N ASP A 228 17.36 16.30 32.09
CA ASP A 228 16.08 15.66 31.77
C ASP A 228 16.05 14.19 32.22
N THR A 229 17.15 13.46 32.05
CA THR A 229 17.24 12.04 32.43
C THR A 229 17.14 11.86 33.96
N TYR A 230 17.89 12.65 34.73
CA TYR A 230 17.79 12.63 36.19
C TYR A 230 16.41 13.07 36.69
N ASN A 231 15.79 14.09 36.08
CA ASN A 231 14.42 14.46 36.40
C ASN A 231 13.43 13.32 36.12
N ASN A 232 13.56 12.62 35.00
CA ASN A 232 12.66 11.50 34.67
C ASN A 232 12.85 10.33 35.64
N ILE A 233 14.09 9.99 36.01
CA ILE A 233 14.39 9.00 37.06
C ILE A 233 13.76 9.42 38.40
N GLY A 234 13.84 10.70 38.76
CA GLY A 234 13.20 11.22 39.98
C GLY A 234 11.67 11.10 39.97
N VAL A 235 11.03 11.42 38.83
CA VAL A 235 9.57 11.21 38.65
C VAL A 235 9.21 9.73 38.74
N LEU A 236 10.04 8.83 38.20
CA LEU A 236 9.79 7.38 38.26
C LEU A 236 9.91 6.84 39.69
N HIS A 237 10.94 7.23 40.45
CA HIS A 237 11.01 6.90 41.87
C HIS A 237 9.84 7.51 42.67
N GLN A 238 9.35 8.70 42.32
CA GLN A 238 8.15 9.27 42.93
C GLN A 238 6.90 8.43 42.62
N LYS A 239 6.80 7.85 41.42
CA LYS A 239 5.72 6.94 41.02
C LYS A 239 5.82 5.54 41.62
N LEU A 240 7.02 5.12 42.02
CA LEU A 240 7.29 3.89 42.78
C LEU A 240 7.17 4.10 44.30
N GLU A 241 6.70 5.28 44.76
CA GLU A 241 6.59 5.65 46.18
C GLU A 241 7.93 5.64 46.94
N GLU A 242 9.04 5.94 46.25
CA GLU A 242 10.41 6.01 46.77
C GLU A 242 10.91 7.47 46.88
N PRO A 243 10.35 8.31 47.77
CA PRO A 243 10.56 9.76 47.76
C PRO A 243 12.01 10.18 48.05
N THR A 244 12.77 9.37 48.79
CA THR A 244 14.20 9.61 49.07
C THR A 244 15.06 9.47 47.81
N LYS A 245 14.87 8.38 47.04
CA LYS A 245 15.53 8.16 45.76
C LYS A 245 15.10 9.20 44.72
N ALA A 246 13.82 9.59 44.73
CA ALA A 246 13.29 10.64 43.88
C ALA A 246 13.95 12.00 44.15
N LEU A 247 14.04 12.43 45.41
CA LEU A 247 14.75 13.65 45.81
C LEU A 247 16.25 13.58 45.47
N ALA A 248 16.90 12.44 45.66
CA ALA A 248 18.31 12.26 45.28
C ALA A 248 18.52 12.50 43.78
N ALA A 249 17.69 11.90 42.91
CA ALA A 249 17.75 12.12 41.47
C ALA A 249 17.41 13.58 41.07
N PHE A 250 16.41 14.19 41.71
CA PHE A 250 16.08 15.61 41.47
C PHE A 250 17.21 16.57 41.89
N ASN A 251 17.92 16.26 42.98
CA ASN A 251 19.08 17.03 43.42
C ASN A 251 20.27 16.90 42.47
N GLN A 252 20.40 15.81 41.71
CA GLN A 252 21.37 15.70 40.60
C GLN A 252 20.92 16.53 39.37
N ALA A 253 19.61 16.60 39.09
CA ALA A 253 19.09 17.36 37.96
C ALA A 253 19.18 18.89 38.13
N LEU A 254 19.00 19.40 39.36
CA LEU A 254 18.89 20.83 39.65
C LEU A 254 20.13 21.66 39.25
N PRO A 255 21.37 21.32 39.67
CA PRO A 255 22.57 22.09 39.29
C PRO A 255 22.85 22.02 37.78
N LEU A 256 22.48 20.93 37.11
CA LEU A 256 22.60 20.81 35.65
C LEU A 256 21.68 21.79 34.92
N TYR A 257 20.45 22.00 35.39
CA TYR A 257 19.58 23.06 34.86
C TYR A 257 20.05 24.48 35.20
N GLU A 258 20.89 24.66 36.22
CA GLU A 258 21.45 25.96 36.61
C GLU A 258 22.65 26.38 35.75
N GLN A 259 23.39 25.42 35.21
CA GLN A 259 24.48 25.67 34.27
C GLN A 259 24.00 25.93 32.83
N LEU A 260 22.71 25.72 32.54
CA LEU A 260 22.15 25.91 31.19
C LEU A 260 21.77 27.37 30.91
N PRO A 261 21.79 27.80 29.63
CA PRO A 261 21.34 29.14 29.25
C PRO A 261 19.92 29.41 29.74
N SER A 262 19.66 30.66 30.17
CA SER A 262 18.34 31.11 30.66
C SER A 262 17.27 31.27 29.57
N SER A 263 17.23 30.35 28.61
CA SER A 263 16.18 30.25 27.61
C SER A 263 14.85 29.87 28.27
N VAL A 264 13.75 30.34 27.68
CA VAL A 264 12.38 30.03 28.11
C VAL A 264 12.15 28.52 28.25
N VAL A 265 12.81 27.69 27.42
CA VAL A 265 12.69 26.22 27.44
C VAL A 265 13.33 25.62 28.68
N TYR A 266 14.59 25.95 28.99
CA TYR A 266 15.27 25.39 30.16
C TYR A 266 14.70 25.95 31.48
N GLN A 267 14.30 27.23 31.50
CA GLN A 267 13.65 27.81 32.67
C GLN A 267 12.28 27.16 32.97
N ARG A 268 11.49 26.78 31.95
CA ARG A 268 10.26 25.97 32.16
C ARG A 268 10.56 24.58 32.72
N LYS A 269 11.62 23.92 32.24
CA LYS A 269 12.06 22.62 32.77
C LYS A 269 12.51 22.73 34.23
N LYS A 270 13.29 23.76 34.58
CA LYS A 270 13.68 24.07 35.96
C LYS A 270 12.46 24.30 36.87
N ILE A 271 11.45 25.05 36.40
CA ILE A 271 10.19 25.21 37.15
C ILE A 271 9.49 23.87 37.39
N ASN A 272 9.41 23.00 36.37
CA ASN A 272 8.80 21.68 36.52
C ASN A 272 9.55 20.81 37.54
N LEU A 273 10.89 20.81 37.51
CA LEU A 273 11.72 20.11 38.51
C LEU A 273 11.46 20.64 39.94
N LEU A 274 11.47 21.96 40.12
CA LEU A 274 11.15 22.60 41.41
C LEU A 274 9.74 22.25 41.89
N THR A 275 8.79 22.11 40.96
CA THR A 275 7.42 21.66 41.25
C THR A 275 7.42 20.21 41.74
N ASN A 276 8.13 19.30 41.05
CA ASN A 276 8.23 17.89 41.45
C ASN A 276 8.83 17.76 42.86
N ILE A 277 9.95 18.42 43.14
CA ILE A 277 10.58 18.48 44.47
C ILE A 277 9.58 19.01 45.51
N GLY A 278 8.87 20.10 45.19
CA GLY A 278 7.83 20.67 46.05
C GLY A 278 6.69 19.70 46.36
N THR A 279 6.25 18.88 45.38
CA THR A 279 5.20 17.88 45.61
C THR A 279 5.64 16.79 46.58
N ILE A 280 6.89 16.31 46.48
CA ILE A 280 7.42 15.33 47.45
C ILE A 280 7.48 15.92 48.86
N TYR A 281 8.00 17.14 49.02
CA TYR A 281 7.98 17.80 50.32
C TYR A 281 6.56 18.02 50.86
N THR A 282 5.58 18.26 49.99
CA THR A 282 4.16 18.35 50.39
C THR A 282 3.64 17.00 50.89
N GLN A 283 3.95 15.90 50.18
CA GLN A 283 3.59 14.52 50.57
C GLN A 283 4.24 14.12 51.90
N GLN A 284 5.50 14.51 52.12
CA GLN A 284 6.25 14.31 53.37
C GLN A 284 5.88 15.30 54.49
N ARG A 285 4.84 16.15 54.30
CA ARG A 285 4.40 17.20 55.26
C ARG A 285 5.48 18.25 55.60
N GLN A 286 6.55 18.34 54.82
CA GLN A 286 7.58 19.38 54.95
C GLN A 286 7.15 20.67 54.24
N PHE A 287 6.06 21.28 54.73
CA PHE A 287 5.37 22.36 54.01
C PHE A 287 6.25 23.58 53.74
N GLY A 288 7.13 23.98 54.66
CA GLY A 288 8.09 25.08 54.45
C GLY A 288 9.06 24.81 53.29
N ASN A 289 9.59 23.58 53.20
CA ASN A 289 10.46 23.16 52.10
C ASN A 289 9.72 23.15 50.76
N ALA A 290 8.47 22.66 50.75
CA ALA A 290 7.63 22.66 49.56
C ALA A 290 7.36 24.09 49.05
N LEU A 291 6.88 24.97 49.93
CA LEU A 291 6.56 26.37 49.62
C LEU A 291 7.79 27.12 49.07
N ASN A 292 8.98 26.89 49.63
CA ASN A 292 10.23 27.47 49.14
C ASN A 292 10.52 27.08 47.67
N GLN A 293 10.38 25.80 47.30
CA GLN A 293 10.62 25.40 45.90
C GLN A 293 9.57 25.98 44.93
N TYR A 294 8.29 26.00 45.32
CA TYR A 294 7.25 26.62 44.48
C TYR A 294 7.48 28.14 44.34
N GLN A 295 7.90 28.83 45.40
CA GLN A 295 8.23 30.27 45.36
C GLN A 295 9.43 30.58 44.43
N LYS A 296 10.47 29.73 44.44
CA LYS A 296 11.56 29.81 43.42
C LYS A 296 11.00 29.67 42.01
N GLY A 297 10.10 28.70 41.79
CA GLY A 297 9.39 28.54 40.52
C GLY A 297 8.59 29.79 40.11
N VAL A 298 7.89 30.41 41.06
CA VAL A 298 7.08 31.63 40.83
C VAL A 298 7.96 32.81 40.45
N LYS A 299 9.13 32.96 41.08
CA LYS A 299 10.12 34.00 40.74
C LYS A 299 10.57 33.85 39.28
N ILE A 300 10.89 32.64 38.85
CA ILE A 300 11.28 32.34 37.46
C ILE A 300 10.12 32.60 36.50
N SER A 301 8.90 32.10 36.79
CA SER A 301 7.75 32.25 35.88
C SER A 301 7.29 33.70 35.71
N LYS A 302 7.41 34.53 36.76
CA LYS A 302 7.17 35.97 36.70
C LYS A 302 8.24 36.70 35.88
N ALA A 303 9.53 36.41 36.10
CA ALA A 303 10.62 37.01 35.33
C ALA A 303 10.54 36.68 33.83
N GLN A 304 10.08 35.47 33.49
CA GLN A 304 9.86 35.02 32.10
C GLN A 304 8.50 35.46 31.53
N GLN A 305 7.70 36.23 32.28
CA GLN A 305 6.36 36.70 31.89
C GLN A 305 5.41 35.57 31.40
N VAL A 306 5.41 34.42 32.09
CA VAL A 306 4.55 33.25 31.77
C VAL A 306 3.44 33.10 32.82
N PRO A 307 2.39 33.95 32.82
CA PRO A 307 1.40 34.00 33.90
C PRO A 307 0.58 32.72 34.06
N LEU A 308 0.37 31.93 33.00
CA LEU A 308 -0.27 30.62 33.10
C LEU A 308 0.54 29.65 34.00
N LYS A 309 1.88 29.67 33.91
CA LYS A 309 2.74 28.85 34.77
C LYS A 309 2.80 29.40 36.19
N THR A 310 2.74 30.72 36.35
CA THR A 310 2.58 31.37 37.67
C THR A 310 1.27 30.95 38.36
N ALA A 311 0.17 30.90 37.62
CA ALA A 311 -1.13 30.45 38.13
C ALA A 311 -1.13 28.95 38.49
N GLU A 312 -0.48 28.12 37.68
CA GLU A 312 -0.27 26.69 37.98
C GLU A 312 0.48 26.51 39.31
N LEU A 313 1.58 27.24 39.52
CA LEU A 313 2.35 27.22 40.78
C LEU A 313 1.56 27.76 41.97
N HIS A 314 0.73 28.80 41.79
CA HIS A 314 -0.18 29.26 42.83
C HIS A 314 -1.21 28.18 43.22
N ASN A 315 -1.66 27.32 42.30
CA ASN A 315 -2.49 26.17 42.66
C ASN A 315 -1.73 25.14 43.52
N TYR A 316 -0.46 24.85 43.23
CA TYR A 316 0.37 23.98 44.07
C TYR A 316 0.60 24.57 45.47
N ILE A 317 0.89 25.86 45.56
CA ILE A 317 1.01 26.59 46.83
C ILE A 317 -0.31 26.53 47.61
N ALA A 318 -1.45 26.79 46.95
CA ALA A 318 -2.76 26.73 47.56
C ALA A 318 -3.10 25.32 48.08
N ALA A 319 -2.82 24.27 47.30
CA ALA A 319 -3.00 22.89 47.71
C ALA A 319 -2.11 22.52 48.92
N THR A 320 -0.88 23.04 48.97
CA THR A 320 0.05 22.83 50.09
C THR A 320 -0.47 23.47 51.37
N TYR A 321 -0.94 24.73 51.30
CA TYR A 321 -1.57 25.39 52.45
C TYR A 321 -2.87 24.69 52.89
N TYR A 322 -3.69 24.23 51.94
CA TYR A 322 -4.92 23.46 52.24
C TYR A 322 -4.62 22.14 52.97
N VAL A 323 -3.60 21.39 52.55
CA VAL A 323 -3.14 20.17 53.25
C VAL A 323 -2.54 20.50 54.63
N ASN A 324 -1.89 21.66 54.77
CA ASN A 324 -1.44 22.22 56.05
C ASN A 324 -2.57 22.84 56.91
N ARG A 325 -3.84 22.75 56.48
CA ARG A 325 -5.02 23.35 57.13
C ARG A 325 -5.02 24.89 57.25
N ASP A 326 -4.12 25.58 56.56
CA ASP A 326 -4.12 27.04 56.43
C ASP A 326 -5.04 27.45 55.29
N ASN A 327 -6.35 27.40 55.58
CA ASN A 327 -7.38 27.69 54.60
C ASN A 327 -7.40 29.18 54.18
N THR A 328 -6.80 30.08 54.96
CA THR A 328 -6.69 31.51 54.63
C THR A 328 -5.70 31.74 53.49
N ASN A 329 -4.46 31.24 53.62
CA ASN A 329 -3.47 31.35 52.55
C ASN A 329 -3.85 30.49 51.35
N ALA A 330 -4.41 29.29 51.56
CA ALA A 330 -4.91 28.44 50.47
C ALA A 330 -5.96 29.18 49.60
N LEU A 331 -6.92 29.84 50.24
CA LEU A 331 -7.97 30.61 49.57
C LEU A 331 -7.41 31.79 48.78
N SER A 332 -6.40 32.49 49.34
CA SER A 332 -5.74 33.62 48.70
C SER A 332 -5.03 33.20 47.41
N TYR A 333 -4.14 32.20 47.48
CA TYR A 333 -3.38 31.72 46.32
C TYR A 333 -4.27 31.09 45.25
N ALA A 334 -5.31 30.33 45.61
CA ALA A 334 -6.23 29.75 44.64
C ALA A 334 -7.08 30.82 43.91
N LYS A 335 -7.50 31.88 44.61
CA LYS A 335 -8.17 33.05 43.98
C LYS A 335 -7.23 33.80 43.04
N GLU A 336 -5.97 33.97 43.43
CA GLU A 336 -4.94 34.62 42.60
C GLU A 336 -4.65 33.81 41.33
N ALA A 337 -4.59 32.48 41.40
CA ALA A 337 -4.48 31.62 40.22
C ALA A 337 -5.64 31.84 39.24
N VAL A 338 -6.89 31.87 39.73
CA VAL A 338 -8.08 32.18 38.93
C VAL A 338 -7.98 33.57 38.30
N ARG A 339 -7.53 34.59 39.06
CA ARG A 339 -7.38 35.97 38.57
C ARG A 339 -6.36 36.06 37.45
N LEU A 340 -5.21 35.40 37.58
CA LEU A 340 -4.15 35.39 36.56
C LEU A 340 -4.62 34.77 35.25
N VAL A 341 -5.36 33.65 35.29
CA VAL A 341 -5.89 33.03 34.06
C VAL A 341 -7.01 33.88 33.44
N LYS A 342 -7.94 34.41 34.25
CA LYS A 342 -9.08 35.21 33.75
C LYS A 342 -8.68 36.58 33.16
N LYS A 343 -7.46 37.05 33.41
CA LYS A 343 -6.90 38.26 32.76
C LYS A 343 -6.47 38.04 31.31
N GLN A 344 -6.60 36.82 30.76
CA GLN A 344 -6.15 36.46 29.42
C GLN A 344 -7.23 35.69 28.65
N PRO A 345 -7.16 35.65 27.30
CA PRO A 345 -7.97 34.73 26.51
C PRO A 345 -7.80 33.29 27.01
N ILE A 346 -8.90 32.64 27.38
CA ILE A 346 -8.86 31.35 28.07
C ILE A 346 -8.55 30.23 27.06
N SER A 347 -7.27 29.84 27.00
CA SER A 347 -6.83 28.66 26.27
C SER A 347 -7.24 27.36 26.99
N VAL A 348 -7.15 26.21 26.30
CA VAL A 348 -7.32 24.87 26.89
C VAL A 348 -6.38 24.64 28.08
N GLY A 349 -5.17 25.21 28.05
CA GLY A 349 -4.26 25.21 29.21
C GLY A 349 -4.79 26.04 30.38
N GLY A 350 -5.37 27.21 30.10
CA GLY A 350 -6.07 28.03 31.07
C GLY A 350 -7.28 27.31 31.71
N GLN A 351 -8.08 26.60 30.91
CA GLN A 351 -9.17 25.77 31.40
C GLN A 351 -8.69 24.71 32.40
N ARG A 352 -7.60 23.98 32.10
CA ARG A 352 -7.01 23.00 33.03
C ARG A 352 -6.53 23.64 34.35
N VAL A 353 -5.90 24.82 34.29
CA VAL A 353 -5.49 25.54 35.51
C VAL A 353 -6.71 25.98 36.32
N LEU A 354 -7.77 26.49 35.68
CA LEU A 354 -9.02 26.85 36.35
C LEU A 354 -9.74 25.64 36.96
N GLN A 355 -9.75 24.48 36.27
CA GLN A 355 -10.30 23.23 36.78
C GLN A 355 -9.66 22.85 38.13
N ASN A 356 -8.33 22.92 38.21
CA ASN A 356 -7.57 22.65 39.43
C ASN A 356 -7.82 23.73 40.51
N SER A 357 -7.85 25.01 40.14
CA SER A 357 -8.17 26.09 41.09
C SER A 357 -9.57 25.92 41.69
N TYR A 358 -10.57 25.57 40.89
CA TYR A 358 -11.94 25.35 41.35
C TYR A 358 -12.08 24.07 42.18
N GLN A 359 -11.30 23.04 41.92
CA GLN A 359 -11.22 21.85 42.78
C GLN A 359 -10.69 22.20 44.17
N VAL A 360 -9.57 22.95 44.25
CA VAL A 360 -8.98 23.40 45.53
C VAL A 360 -9.94 24.34 46.26
N LEU A 361 -10.56 25.29 45.57
CA LEU A 361 -11.55 26.21 46.15
C LEU A 361 -12.79 25.47 46.67
N ALA A 362 -13.29 24.47 45.95
CA ALA A 362 -14.38 23.62 46.44
C ALA A 362 -13.98 22.90 47.73
N GLY A 363 -12.80 22.27 47.78
CA GLY A 363 -12.28 21.61 48.98
C GLY A 363 -12.16 22.54 50.19
N ILE A 364 -11.60 23.74 50.01
CA ILE A 364 -11.49 24.76 51.08
C ILE A 364 -12.88 25.15 51.61
N TYR A 365 -13.84 25.43 50.71
CA TYR A 365 -15.19 25.82 51.14
C TYR A 365 -16.02 24.65 51.70
N GLN A 366 -15.70 23.40 51.36
CA GLN A 366 -16.26 22.20 51.97
C GLN A 366 -15.76 22.05 53.42
N GLN A 367 -14.44 22.13 53.65
CA GLN A 367 -13.88 22.05 55.00
C GLN A 367 -14.38 23.18 55.93
N ASN A 368 -14.58 24.38 55.38
CA ASN A 368 -15.11 25.52 56.13
C ASN A 368 -16.65 25.53 56.24
N ASN A 369 -17.35 24.44 55.90
CA ASN A 369 -18.82 24.30 55.96
C ASN A 369 -19.62 25.38 55.17
N HIS A 370 -19.01 26.04 54.18
CA HIS A 370 -19.63 27.10 53.38
C HIS A 370 -20.33 26.52 52.13
N LEU A 371 -21.42 25.79 52.35
CA LEU A 371 -22.15 25.01 51.34
C LEU A 371 -22.40 25.76 50.01
N LYS A 372 -22.87 27.03 50.07
CA LYS A 372 -23.17 27.85 48.87
C LYS A 372 -21.93 28.11 48.01
N ASN A 373 -20.76 28.31 48.62
CA ASN A 373 -19.51 28.51 47.88
C ASN A 373 -18.93 27.19 47.39
N TYR A 374 -19.04 26.11 48.18
CA TYR A 374 -18.70 24.75 47.74
C TYR A 374 -19.46 24.38 46.45
N GLN A 375 -20.79 24.48 46.47
CA GLN A 375 -21.66 24.18 45.32
C GLN A 375 -21.26 25.01 44.08
N LYS A 376 -21.01 26.31 44.26
CA LYS A 376 -20.58 27.22 43.19
C LYS A 376 -19.25 26.77 42.54
N TYR A 377 -18.22 26.49 43.33
CA TYR A 377 -16.91 26.10 42.79
C TYR A 377 -16.89 24.66 42.27
N TYR A 378 -17.65 23.76 42.88
CA TYR A 378 -17.85 22.40 42.38
C TYR A 378 -18.54 22.40 41.00
N ALA A 379 -19.63 23.17 40.84
CA ALA A 379 -20.29 23.32 39.54
C ALA A 379 -19.37 23.93 38.48
N LEU A 380 -18.57 24.94 38.83
CA LEU A 380 -17.57 25.51 37.92
C LEU A 380 -16.47 24.50 37.52
N HIS A 381 -16.03 23.63 38.44
CA HIS A 381 -15.10 22.55 38.14
C HIS A 381 -15.71 21.54 37.15
N GLN A 382 -16.94 21.07 37.39
CA GLN A 382 -17.60 20.11 36.51
C GLN A 382 -17.89 20.71 35.12
N ASN A 383 -18.38 21.95 35.04
CA ASN A 383 -18.60 22.64 33.76
C ASN A 383 -17.33 22.74 32.91
N ILE A 384 -16.17 22.99 33.53
CA ILE A 384 -14.88 22.99 32.81
C ILE A 384 -14.45 21.57 32.42
N LYS A 385 -14.61 20.58 33.30
CA LYS A 385 -14.33 19.17 33.01
C LYS A 385 -15.13 18.69 31.79
N ASP A 386 -16.42 19.00 31.74
CA ASP A 386 -17.30 18.65 30.63
C ASP A 386 -16.96 19.43 29.35
N SER A 387 -16.58 20.70 29.46
CA SER A 387 -16.09 21.50 28.32
C SER A 387 -14.82 20.89 27.73
N LEU A 388 -13.86 20.49 28.57
CA LEU A 388 -12.62 19.82 28.15
C LEU A 388 -12.91 18.46 27.50
N ASN A 389 -13.79 17.66 28.09
CA ASN A 389 -14.21 16.37 27.53
C ASN A 389 -14.92 16.53 26.17
N LYS A 390 -15.81 17.54 26.03
CA LYS A 390 -16.48 17.86 24.76
C LYS A 390 -15.48 18.31 23.71
N ALA A 391 -14.54 19.19 24.06
CA ALA A 391 -13.48 19.65 23.15
C ALA A 391 -12.58 18.49 22.68
N GLN A 392 -12.18 17.59 23.58
CA GLN A 392 -11.42 16.40 23.22
C GLN A 392 -12.20 15.47 22.28
N ASN A 393 -13.47 15.17 22.59
CA ASN A 393 -14.29 14.30 21.75
C ASN A 393 -14.55 14.92 20.36
N ALA A 394 -14.72 16.24 20.27
CA ALA A 394 -14.86 16.94 18.99
C ALA A 394 -13.58 16.88 18.15
N GLU A 395 -12.41 17.01 18.78
CA GLU A 395 -11.11 16.87 18.11
C GLU A 395 -10.86 15.42 17.63
N GLU A 396 -11.17 14.42 18.45
CA GLU A 396 -11.12 13.00 18.05
C GLU A 396 -12.03 12.73 16.83
N GLN A 397 -13.23 13.32 16.79
CA GLN A 397 -14.14 13.22 15.63
C GLN A 397 -13.64 13.97 14.39
N ARG A 398 -13.00 15.14 14.56
CA ARG A 398 -12.41 15.93 13.47
C ARG A 398 -11.30 15.14 12.79
N ILE A 399 -10.39 14.56 13.58
CA ILE A 399 -9.29 13.73 13.09
C ILE A 399 -9.82 12.52 12.31
N LEU A 400 -10.81 11.78 12.85
CA LEU A 400 -11.41 10.63 12.16
C LEU A 400 -12.05 11.03 10.82
N LYS A 401 -12.76 12.16 10.77
CA LYS A 401 -13.36 12.67 9.52
C LYS A 401 -12.31 13.05 8.48
N GLU A 402 -11.18 13.62 8.91
CA GLU A 402 -10.06 13.95 8.03
C GLU A 402 -9.36 12.70 7.51
N GLN A 403 -9.12 11.70 8.35
CA GLN A 403 -8.58 10.38 7.95
C GLN A 403 -9.41 9.76 6.82
N LEU A 404 -10.72 9.59 7.02
CA LEU A 404 -11.64 9.03 6.02
C LEU A 404 -11.65 9.84 4.70
N ALA A 405 -11.56 11.17 4.78
CA ALA A 405 -11.51 12.02 3.60
C ALA A 405 -10.20 11.88 2.80
N ILE A 406 -9.09 11.54 3.48
CA ILE A 406 -7.79 11.29 2.83
C ILE A 406 -7.78 9.89 2.20
N GLU A 407 -8.29 8.87 2.89
CA GLU A 407 -8.40 7.51 2.34
C GLU A 407 -9.28 7.47 1.09
N LYS A 408 -10.40 8.21 1.10
CA LYS A 408 -11.24 8.39 -0.09
C LYS A 408 -10.44 8.99 -1.26
N LYS A 409 -9.64 10.05 -1.01
CA LYS A 409 -8.77 10.66 -2.02
C LYS A 409 -7.67 9.73 -2.52
N GLU A 410 -7.08 8.92 -1.64
CA GLU A 410 -6.10 7.90 -2.01
C GLU A 410 -6.70 6.90 -3.00
N ASN A 411 -7.91 6.40 -2.69
CA ASN A 411 -8.64 5.48 -3.56
C ASN A 411 -9.03 6.15 -4.89
N GLU A 412 -9.50 7.41 -4.87
CA GLU A 412 -9.75 8.22 -6.08
C GLU A 412 -8.50 8.35 -6.97
N PHE A 413 -7.32 8.64 -6.39
CA PHE A 413 -6.07 8.70 -7.14
C PHE A 413 -5.63 7.34 -7.68
N LYS A 414 -5.78 6.25 -6.91
CA LYS A 414 -5.46 4.89 -7.37
C LYS A 414 -6.33 4.43 -8.53
N MET A 415 -7.62 4.75 -8.52
CA MET A 415 -8.51 4.44 -9.64
C MET A 415 -8.14 5.24 -10.88
N LEU A 416 -7.89 6.55 -10.74
CA LEU A 416 -7.45 7.40 -11.85
C LEU A 416 -6.11 6.95 -12.44
N LEU A 417 -5.22 6.41 -11.60
CA LEU A 417 -3.96 5.78 -12.03
C LEU A 417 -4.22 4.52 -12.86
N ALA A 418 -4.99 3.56 -12.33
CA ALA A 418 -5.34 2.32 -13.03
C ALA A 418 -6.09 2.57 -14.35
N GLU A 419 -6.95 3.59 -14.40
CA GLU A 419 -7.63 4.00 -15.62
C GLU A 419 -6.64 4.52 -16.67
N LYS A 420 -5.71 5.41 -16.28
CA LYS A 420 -4.66 5.92 -17.18
C LYS A 420 -3.74 4.81 -17.69
N GLU A 421 -3.39 3.84 -16.86
CA GLU A 421 -2.61 2.67 -17.27
C GLU A 421 -3.37 1.81 -18.27
N ARG A 422 -4.66 1.53 -18.02
CA ARG A 422 -5.52 0.79 -18.95
C ARG A 422 -5.66 1.53 -20.30
N GLN A 423 -5.82 2.86 -20.29
CA GLN A 423 -5.85 3.68 -21.50
C GLN A 423 -4.52 3.61 -22.26
N ALA A 424 -3.38 3.72 -21.56
CA ALA A 424 -2.05 3.62 -22.15
C ALA A 424 -1.77 2.23 -22.77
N LEU A 425 -2.15 1.16 -22.08
CA LEU A 425 -2.06 -0.22 -22.58
C LEU A 425 -2.93 -0.43 -23.83
N SER A 426 -4.15 0.11 -23.83
CA SER A 426 -5.04 0.06 -25.00
C SER A 426 -4.44 0.78 -26.22
N LEU A 427 -3.88 1.98 -26.02
CA LEU A 427 -3.17 2.73 -27.06
C LEU A 427 -1.92 1.98 -27.57
N GLN A 428 -1.17 1.32 -26.67
CA GLN A 428 -0.01 0.50 -27.04
C GLN A 428 -0.42 -0.74 -27.86
N GLN A 429 -1.52 -1.40 -27.50
CA GLN A 429 -2.07 -2.52 -28.27
C GLN A 429 -2.51 -2.07 -29.67
N LEU A 430 -3.26 -0.98 -29.78
CA LEU A 430 -3.66 -0.39 -31.07
C LEU A 430 -2.45 -0.04 -31.93
N LYS A 431 -1.41 0.54 -31.34
CA LYS A 431 -0.16 0.84 -32.06
C LYS A 431 0.53 -0.43 -32.55
N LEU A 432 0.69 -1.44 -31.70
CA LEU A 432 1.31 -2.72 -32.08
C LEU A 432 0.51 -3.44 -33.19
N GLU A 433 -0.83 -3.37 -33.15
CA GLU A 433 -1.69 -3.92 -34.20
C GLU A 433 -1.52 -3.15 -35.52
N SER A 434 -1.39 -1.82 -35.47
CA SER A 434 -1.10 -1.01 -36.67
C SER A 434 0.29 -1.31 -37.25
N GLU A 435 1.32 -1.50 -36.41
CA GLU A 435 2.67 -1.86 -36.84
C GLU A 435 2.73 -3.28 -37.44
N LYS A 436 1.94 -4.24 -36.93
CA LYS A 436 1.77 -5.56 -37.54
C LYS A 436 1.12 -5.46 -38.92
N LYS A 437 -0.02 -4.77 -39.04
CA LYS A 437 -0.71 -4.59 -40.33
C LYS A 437 0.16 -3.88 -41.36
N ALA A 438 0.95 -2.90 -40.95
CA ALA A 438 1.92 -2.24 -41.84
C ALA A 438 2.99 -3.23 -42.34
N LYS A 439 3.51 -4.11 -41.47
CA LYS A 439 4.45 -5.16 -41.88
C LYS A 439 3.81 -6.17 -42.83
N ASP A 440 2.59 -6.62 -42.54
CA ASP A 440 1.86 -7.57 -43.38
C ASP A 440 1.59 -6.97 -44.78
N LEU A 441 1.23 -5.68 -44.86
CA LEU A 441 1.11 -4.95 -46.12
C LEU A 441 2.45 -4.87 -46.88
N THR A 442 3.56 -4.57 -46.21
CA THR A 442 4.88 -4.57 -46.86
C THR A 442 5.35 -5.96 -47.31
N LEU A 443 4.90 -7.03 -46.65
CA LEU A 443 5.18 -8.40 -47.08
C LEU A 443 4.39 -8.73 -48.34
N LYS A 444 3.07 -8.47 -48.33
CA LYS A 444 2.20 -8.65 -49.51
C LYS A 444 2.65 -7.84 -50.73
N ALA A 445 3.13 -6.61 -50.53
CA ALA A 445 3.69 -5.81 -51.61
C ALA A 445 4.91 -6.48 -52.27
N LYS A 446 5.79 -7.12 -51.48
CA LYS A 446 6.92 -7.89 -52.00
C LYS A 446 6.50 -9.20 -52.67
N GLU A 447 5.49 -9.88 -52.13
CA GLU A 447 4.91 -11.08 -52.75
C GLU A 447 4.31 -10.74 -54.13
N LEU A 448 3.61 -9.60 -54.24
CA LEU A 448 3.08 -9.08 -55.50
C LEU A 448 4.18 -8.68 -56.49
N GLU A 449 5.23 -8.00 -56.04
CA GLU A 449 6.40 -7.65 -56.87
C GLU A 449 7.10 -8.91 -57.43
N LEU A 450 7.26 -9.94 -56.59
CA LEU A 450 7.84 -11.23 -56.99
C LEU A 450 6.91 -12.02 -57.92
N LEU A 451 5.59 -11.92 -57.76
CA LEU A 451 4.60 -12.48 -58.68
C LEU A 451 4.67 -11.82 -60.06
N LYS A 452 4.71 -10.47 -60.13
CA LYS A 452 4.87 -9.72 -61.37
C LYS A 452 6.18 -10.11 -62.08
N ARG A 453 7.29 -10.20 -61.33
CA ARG A 453 8.59 -10.66 -61.85
C ARG A 453 8.53 -12.06 -62.45
N ASN A 454 7.78 -12.98 -61.85
CA ASN A 454 7.58 -14.34 -62.38
C ASN A 454 6.70 -14.35 -63.64
N GLN A 455 5.66 -13.51 -63.71
CA GLN A 455 4.84 -13.34 -64.92
C GLN A 455 5.64 -12.73 -66.07
N GLU A 456 6.48 -11.73 -65.81
CA GLU A 456 7.43 -11.17 -66.78
C GLU A 456 8.34 -12.26 -67.36
N LEU A 457 8.94 -13.09 -66.49
CA LEU A 457 9.79 -14.22 -66.88
C LEU A 457 9.03 -15.24 -67.75
N GLN A 458 7.83 -15.66 -67.34
CA GLN A 458 6.99 -16.57 -68.14
C GLN A 458 6.61 -15.97 -69.50
N SER A 459 6.31 -14.66 -69.56
CA SER A 459 6.02 -13.98 -70.82
C SER A 459 7.24 -13.94 -71.75
N ALA A 460 8.44 -13.77 -71.20
CA ALA A 460 9.70 -13.79 -71.94
C ALA A 460 10.05 -15.21 -72.43
N GLU A 461 9.81 -16.25 -71.62
CA GLU A 461 9.94 -17.65 -72.04
C GLU A 461 8.97 -17.98 -73.18
N LEU A 462 7.70 -17.61 -73.07
CA LEU A 462 6.69 -17.82 -74.12
C LEU A 462 7.09 -17.10 -75.42
N LYS A 463 7.59 -15.87 -75.33
CA LYS A 463 8.06 -15.08 -76.47
C LYS A 463 9.31 -15.71 -77.12
N ASN A 464 10.22 -16.27 -76.33
CA ASN A 464 11.35 -17.06 -76.84
C ASN A 464 10.88 -18.34 -77.54
N GLN A 465 9.91 -19.08 -76.99
CA GLN A 465 9.32 -20.26 -77.63
C GLN A 465 8.63 -19.91 -78.97
N GLN A 466 7.93 -18.77 -79.04
CA GLN A 466 7.36 -18.26 -80.28
C GLN A 466 8.43 -17.88 -81.32
N LEU A 467 9.53 -17.27 -80.88
CA LEU A 467 10.70 -16.97 -81.72
C LEU A 467 11.38 -18.24 -82.24
N GLU A 468 11.57 -19.26 -81.40
CA GLU A 468 12.07 -20.59 -81.78
C GLU A 468 11.14 -21.23 -82.83
N LYS A 469 9.83 -21.23 -82.58
CA LYS A 469 8.82 -21.76 -83.52
C LYS A 469 8.85 -21.02 -84.85
N GLY A 470 8.94 -19.69 -84.86
CA GLY A 470 9.06 -18.87 -86.07
C GLY A 470 10.33 -19.17 -86.88
N LYS A 471 11.47 -19.44 -86.22
CA LYS A 471 12.69 -19.92 -86.91
C LYS A 471 12.46 -21.29 -87.57
N VAL A 472 11.79 -22.21 -86.87
CA VAL A 472 11.47 -23.55 -87.42
C VAL A 472 10.51 -23.45 -88.62
N GLU A 473 9.48 -22.60 -88.55
CA GLU A 473 8.56 -22.33 -89.65
C GLU A 473 9.27 -21.69 -90.85
N GLN A 474 10.21 -20.76 -90.63
CA GLN A 474 11.07 -20.22 -91.70
C GLN A 474 11.97 -21.28 -92.34
N LEU A 475 12.61 -22.15 -91.55
CA LEU A 475 13.44 -23.25 -92.06
C LEU A 475 12.61 -24.24 -92.90
N LEU A 476 11.39 -24.55 -92.46
CA LEU A 476 10.46 -25.41 -93.19
C LEU A 476 10.03 -24.78 -94.53
N ALA A 477 9.66 -23.50 -94.53
CA ALA A 477 9.31 -22.77 -95.76
C ALA A 477 10.48 -22.71 -96.75
N LEU A 478 11.71 -22.54 -96.26
CA LEU A 478 12.93 -22.57 -97.10
C LEU A 478 13.19 -23.96 -97.70
N ALA A 479 12.89 -25.03 -96.96
CA ALA A 479 12.98 -26.41 -97.44
C ALA A 479 11.91 -26.71 -98.50
N GLU A 480 10.65 -26.30 -98.28
CA GLU A 480 9.59 -26.42 -99.28
C GLU A 480 9.92 -25.66 -100.57
N GLN A 481 10.46 -24.44 -100.46
CA GLN A 481 10.83 -23.65 -101.63
C GLN A 481 11.93 -24.34 -102.45
N LYS A 482 12.93 -24.94 -101.80
CA LYS A 482 13.95 -25.76 -102.47
C LYS A 482 13.32 -26.95 -103.20
N ALA A 483 12.45 -27.72 -102.52
CA ALA A 483 11.77 -28.87 -103.11
C ALA A 483 10.89 -28.50 -104.33
N ARG A 484 10.14 -27.39 -104.25
CA ARG A 484 9.35 -26.87 -105.40
C ARG A 484 10.24 -26.46 -106.57
N THR A 485 11.38 -25.83 -106.30
CA THR A 485 12.35 -25.42 -107.33
C THR A 485 12.96 -26.64 -108.04
N GLU A 486 13.21 -27.72 -107.30
CA GLU A 486 13.74 -28.99 -107.82
C GLU A 486 12.71 -29.75 -108.67
N GLN A 487 11.44 -29.81 -108.22
CA GLN A 487 10.33 -30.31 -109.05
C GLN A 487 10.17 -29.51 -110.36
N GLN A 488 10.30 -28.17 -110.31
CA GLN A 488 10.21 -27.33 -111.51
C GLN A 488 11.33 -27.62 -112.52
N LYS A 489 12.56 -27.86 -112.05
CA LYS A 489 13.67 -28.29 -112.91
C LYS A 489 13.36 -29.64 -113.59
N LEU A 490 12.88 -30.62 -112.82
CA LEU A 490 12.50 -31.94 -113.34
C LEU A 490 11.39 -31.87 -114.40
N LEU A 491 10.39 -31.02 -114.18
CA LEU A 491 9.30 -30.79 -115.13
C LEU A 491 9.79 -30.14 -116.43
N THR A 492 10.68 -29.15 -116.31
CA THR A 492 11.30 -28.46 -117.46
C THR A 492 12.18 -29.42 -118.28
N GLU A 493 12.87 -30.34 -117.62
CA GLU A 493 13.67 -31.36 -118.30
C GLU A 493 12.80 -32.38 -119.06
N LYS A 494 11.67 -32.81 -118.48
CA LYS A 494 10.67 -33.63 -119.19
C LYS A 494 10.16 -32.94 -120.45
N GLN A 495 9.77 -31.66 -120.35
CA GLN A 495 9.31 -30.87 -121.50
C GLN A 495 10.38 -30.74 -122.60
N LYS A 496 11.66 -30.57 -122.25
CA LYS A 496 12.75 -30.58 -123.25
C LYS A 496 12.82 -31.90 -124.02
N ARG A 497 12.84 -33.04 -123.31
CA ARG A 497 12.88 -34.38 -123.94
C ARG A 497 11.66 -34.63 -124.85
N GLU A 498 10.49 -34.14 -124.47
CA GLU A 498 9.26 -34.24 -125.26
C GLU A 498 9.30 -33.36 -126.52
N THR A 499 9.88 -32.16 -126.42
CA THR A 499 10.07 -31.25 -127.57
C THR A 499 11.09 -31.82 -128.57
N GLU A 500 12.16 -32.45 -128.09
CA GLU A 500 13.14 -33.16 -128.95
C GLU A 500 12.50 -34.36 -129.65
N ARG A 501 11.68 -35.16 -128.94
CA ARG A 501 10.92 -36.27 -129.53
C ARG A 501 9.98 -35.80 -130.65
N GLN A 502 9.33 -34.65 -130.50
CA GLN A 502 8.49 -34.06 -131.56
C GLN A 502 9.29 -33.61 -132.79
N LYS A 503 10.48 -33.01 -132.60
CA LYS A 503 11.37 -32.66 -133.72
C LYS A 503 11.80 -33.89 -134.53
N LEU A 504 12.17 -34.96 -133.83
CA LEU A 504 12.63 -36.22 -134.44
C LEU A 504 11.51 -36.92 -135.23
N LEU A 505 10.24 -36.80 -134.79
CA LEU A 505 9.07 -37.26 -135.53
C LEU A 505 8.80 -36.43 -136.79
N ALA A 506 8.91 -35.10 -136.71
CA ALA A 506 8.71 -34.21 -137.85
C ALA A 506 9.79 -34.38 -138.95
N GLU A 507 11.02 -34.68 -138.56
CA GLU A 507 12.12 -34.98 -139.49
C GLU A 507 11.89 -36.32 -140.21
N LYS A 508 11.40 -37.34 -139.49
CA LYS A 508 11.03 -38.63 -140.09
C LYS A 508 9.91 -38.51 -141.15
N GLN A 509 8.88 -37.70 -140.88
CA GLN A 509 7.79 -37.43 -141.84
C GLN A 509 8.27 -36.66 -143.09
N LYS A 510 9.30 -35.80 -142.98
CA LYS A 510 9.89 -35.14 -144.16
C LYS A 510 10.54 -36.14 -145.13
N ILE A 511 11.15 -37.20 -144.62
CA ILE A 511 11.82 -38.22 -145.44
C ILE A 511 10.80 -39.09 -146.19
N GLU A 512 9.71 -39.53 -145.54
CA GLU A 512 8.64 -40.30 -146.21
C GLU A 512 7.96 -39.50 -147.34
N ASN A 513 7.70 -38.21 -147.13
CA ASN A 513 7.05 -37.37 -148.14
C ASN A 513 7.94 -37.15 -149.38
N LEU A 514 9.26 -37.10 -149.20
CA LEU A 514 10.22 -36.98 -150.32
C LEU A 514 10.29 -38.27 -151.16
N GLN A 515 10.02 -39.43 -150.57
CA GLN A 515 9.95 -40.71 -151.29
C GLN A 515 8.61 -40.88 -152.03
N LYS A 516 7.49 -40.48 -151.43
CA LYS A 516 6.16 -40.55 -152.08
C LYS A 516 6.03 -39.61 -153.28
N ALA A 517 6.66 -38.44 -153.24
CA ALA A 517 6.63 -37.47 -154.35
C ALA A 517 7.26 -38.02 -155.66
N LYS A 518 8.28 -38.89 -155.58
CA LYS A 518 8.95 -39.46 -156.76
C LYS A 518 8.23 -40.65 -157.39
N ALA A 519 7.20 -41.20 -156.75
CA ALA A 519 6.45 -42.35 -157.26
C ALA A 519 5.17 -41.95 -158.03
N LEU A 520 4.69 -40.71 -157.87
CA LEU A 520 3.39 -40.26 -158.38
C LEU A 520 3.46 -39.72 -159.82
N GLU A 521 4.64 -39.32 -160.29
CA GLU A 521 4.82 -38.63 -161.58
C GLU A 521 4.79 -39.57 -162.81
N ALA A 522 4.80 -40.90 -162.58
CA ALA A 522 4.86 -41.93 -163.62
C ALA A 522 3.50 -42.63 -163.92
N ALA A 523 2.44 -42.36 -163.15
CA ALA A 523 1.28 -43.26 -163.06
C ALA A 523 -0.07 -42.72 -163.58
N GLN A 524 -0.19 -41.44 -163.93
CA GLN A 524 -1.49 -40.84 -164.34
C GLN A 524 -1.38 -39.96 -165.58
N LYS A 525 -1.05 -40.60 -166.71
CA LYS A 525 -1.22 -40.06 -168.06
C LYS A 525 -2.07 -40.99 -168.95
N GLU A 526 -3.15 -41.54 -168.41
CA GLU A 526 -4.21 -42.17 -169.22
C GLU A 526 -5.56 -42.18 -168.50
N LYS A 527 -6.64 -41.91 -169.25
CA LYS A 527 -8.08 -42.13 -168.95
C LYS A 527 -8.58 -41.61 -167.59
N SER A 528 -9.37 -40.53 -167.48
CA SER A 528 -10.42 -39.96 -168.36
C SER A 528 -11.53 -40.95 -168.79
N LEU A 529 -12.79 -40.48 -168.68
CA LEU A 529 -14.05 -41.20 -168.90
C LEU A 529 -14.33 -42.34 -167.88
N GLN A 530 -15.37 -42.31 -167.04
CA GLN A 530 -16.70 -41.71 -167.22
C GLN A 530 -17.27 -41.16 -165.91
N GLU A 531 -17.89 -39.99 -166.01
CA GLU A 531 -18.95 -39.56 -165.09
C GLU A 531 -20.18 -40.49 -165.25
N GLU A 532 -21.07 -40.55 -164.27
CA GLU A 532 -22.34 -39.82 -164.38
C GLU A 532 -23.40 -40.31 -163.35
N GLN A 533 -23.74 -39.42 -162.40
CA GLN A 533 -25.03 -39.35 -161.67
C GLN A 533 -25.39 -40.54 -160.74
N LEU A 534 -26.27 -40.42 -159.74
CA LEU A 534 -27.32 -39.46 -159.34
C LEU A 534 -27.43 -39.58 -157.78
N LYS A 535 -27.88 -38.65 -156.93
CA LYS A 535 -28.99 -37.67 -157.04
C LYS A 535 -29.12 -36.76 -155.79
N GLN A 536 -29.38 -35.44 -155.97
CA GLN A 536 -30.15 -34.49 -155.08
C GLN A 536 -29.67 -34.25 -153.61
N GLU A 537 -29.89 -33.13 -152.89
CA GLU A 537 -30.40 -31.74 -153.10
C GLU A 537 -30.08 -30.90 -151.82
N GLN A 538 -29.96 -29.56 -151.76
CA GLN A 538 -29.79 -28.49 -152.77
C GLN A 538 -29.07 -27.24 -152.16
N THR A 539 -28.96 -26.18 -152.96
CA THR A 539 -28.31 -24.84 -152.81
C THR A 539 -29.17 -23.72 -152.20
N LEU A 540 -28.56 -22.65 -151.61
CA LEU A 540 -28.71 -21.24 -152.06
C LEU A 540 -27.74 -20.19 -151.40
N LYS A 541 -27.00 -19.42 -152.23
CA LYS A 541 -26.55 -17.98 -152.14
C LYS A 541 -26.04 -17.38 -150.79
N ARG A 542 -25.03 -16.48 -150.69
CA ARG A 542 -24.12 -15.79 -151.65
C ARG A 542 -22.95 -15.05 -150.93
N TYR A 543 -21.88 -14.75 -151.68
CA TYR A 543 -20.76 -13.75 -151.58
C TYR A 543 -20.58 -12.83 -150.33
N GLY A 544 -19.37 -12.34 -150.00
CA GLY A 544 -18.03 -12.48 -150.62
C GLY A 544 -17.22 -11.16 -150.70
N ILE A 545 -15.91 -11.26 -151.01
CA ILE A 545 -14.96 -10.16 -151.34
C ILE A 545 -14.52 -9.30 -150.11
N GLY A 546 -13.27 -8.84 -149.94
CA GLY A 546 -12.04 -9.02 -150.72
C GLY A 546 -11.18 -7.74 -150.84
N LEU A 547 -9.99 -7.77 -150.23
CA LEU A 547 -8.67 -7.50 -150.85
C LEU A 547 -8.33 -6.15 -151.55
N LEU A 548 -7.18 -5.59 -151.09
CA LEU A 548 -6.07 -4.91 -151.82
C LEU A 548 -5.89 -3.36 -151.84
N ILE A 549 -4.66 -2.96 -151.43
CA ILE A 549 -3.77 -1.89 -151.99
C ILE A 549 -4.23 -0.43 -151.75
N SER A 550 -3.41 0.59 -151.44
CA SER A 550 -1.95 0.81 -151.26
C SER A 550 -1.72 1.83 -150.12
N LEU A 551 -0.72 1.71 -149.24
CA LEU A 551 0.71 2.02 -149.45
C LEU A 551 0.98 3.50 -149.83
N GLY A 552 1.32 4.34 -148.83
CA GLY A 552 1.76 5.73 -149.03
C GLY A 552 1.74 6.58 -147.74
N LEU A 553 2.92 7.02 -147.26
CA LEU A 553 3.12 8.03 -146.19
C LEU A 553 2.88 7.61 -144.71
N LEU A 554 3.19 6.36 -144.39
CA LEU A 554 3.72 6.03 -143.06
C LEU A 554 5.19 6.48 -143.00
N LEU A 555 5.49 7.68 -142.45
CA LEU A 555 6.87 8.05 -142.08
C LEU A 555 7.06 9.23 -141.08
N VAL A 556 6.01 9.97 -140.68
CA VAL A 556 6.19 11.15 -139.77
C VAL A 556 5.56 10.98 -138.38
N PHE A 557 4.49 10.20 -138.22
CA PHE A 557 3.78 10.11 -136.93
C PHE A 557 4.39 9.11 -135.93
N VAL A 558 5.14 8.11 -136.41
CA VAL A 558 5.68 7.01 -135.58
C VAL A 558 6.79 7.48 -134.62
N LEU A 559 7.54 8.53 -134.98
CA LEU A 559 8.64 9.05 -134.13
C LEU A 559 8.12 9.76 -132.86
N PHE A 560 6.96 10.42 -132.92
CA PHE A 560 6.44 11.21 -131.80
C PHE A 560 5.80 10.31 -130.72
N SER A 561 5.16 9.21 -131.13
CA SER A 561 4.51 8.25 -130.21
C SER A 561 5.51 7.43 -129.38
N PHE A 562 6.73 7.21 -129.88
CA PHE A 562 7.77 6.46 -129.16
C PHE A 562 8.42 7.26 -128.01
N LEU A 563 8.56 8.58 -128.16
CA LEU A 563 9.15 9.44 -127.12
C LEU A 563 8.18 9.73 -125.97
N ALA A 564 6.88 9.83 -126.24
CA ALA A 564 5.85 9.98 -125.20
C ALA A 564 5.78 8.75 -124.27
N SER A 565 5.90 7.54 -124.84
CA SER A 565 5.77 6.28 -124.12
C SER A 565 6.99 5.92 -123.25
N GLN A 566 8.18 6.44 -123.52
CA GLN A 566 9.32 6.35 -122.58
C GLN A 566 9.15 7.25 -121.34
N LYS A 567 8.68 8.49 -121.49
CA LYS A 567 8.46 9.39 -120.34
C LYS A 567 7.39 8.84 -119.39
N ALA A 568 6.30 8.28 -119.93
CA ALA A 568 5.27 7.61 -119.14
C ALA A 568 5.83 6.45 -118.31
N ARG A 569 6.63 5.55 -118.92
CA ARG A 569 7.26 4.41 -118.21
C ARG A 569 8.25 4.84 -117.12
N LYS A 570 9.02 5.91 -117.32
CA LYS A 570 9.88 6.48 -116.25
C LYS A 570 9.07 7.09 -115.10
N LYS A 571 7.96 7.78 -115.39
CA LYS A 571 7.07 8.36 -114.35
C LYS A 571 6.38 7.25 -113.55
N LEU A 572 5.83 6.24 -114.23
CA LEU A 572 5.19 5.08 -113.59
C LEU A 572 6.18 4.28 -112.71
N LYS A 573 7.42 4.09 -113.17
CA LYS A 573 8.45 3.38 -112.37
C LYS A 573 8.87 4.17 -111.12
N LYS A 574 8.91 5.52 -111.18
CA LYS A 574 9.09 6.34 -109.97
C LYS A 574 7.88 6.24 -109.03
N GLN A 575 6.66 6.41 -109.55
CA GLN A 575 5.43 6.32 -108.75
C GLN A 575 5.28 4.95 -108.07
N ASN A 576 5.62 3.85 -108.75
CA ASN A 576 5.57 2.52 -108.13
C ASN A 576 6.61 2.34 -107.02
N VAL A 577 7.80 2.96 -107.11
CA VAL A 577 8.79 2.95 -106.01
C VAL A 577 8.31 3.83 -104.84
N GLU A 578 7.70 4.98 -105.12
CA GLU A 578 7.08 5.86 -104.12
C GLU A 578 5.95 5.13 -103.35
N ILE A 579 5.06 4.44 -104.08
CA ILE A 579 3.97 3.63 -103.51
C ILE A 579 4.52 2.44 -102.72
N GLN A 580 5.58 1.79 -103.19
CA GLN A 580 6.23 0.69 -102.45
C GLN A 580 6.78 1.20 -101.11
N LYS A 581 7.46 2.36 -101.11
CA LYS A 581 8.00 3.00 -99.90
C LYS A 581 6.90 3.43 -98.94
N GLN A 582 5.83 4.06 -99.44
CA GLN A 582 4.67 4.41 -98.62
C GLN A 582 3.99 3.17 -98.03
N LYS A 583 3.97 2.04 -98.76
CA LYS A 583 3.41 0.79 -98.25
C LYS A 583 4.27 0.17 -97.14
N GLU A 584 5.60 0.29 -97.21
CA GLU A 584 6.51 -0.08 -96.13
C GLU A 584 6.35 0.84 -94.91
N GLU A 585 6.28 2.16 -95.10
CA GLU A 585 6.05 3.14 -94.02
C GLU A 585 4.68 2.96 -93.33
N ILE A 586 3.63 2.62 -94.08
CA ILE A 586 2.32 2.24 -93.52
C ILE A 586 2.40 0.92 -92.76
N SER A 587 3.17 -0.06 -93.27
CA SER A 587 3.33 -1.36 -92.62
C SER A 587 4.07 -1.25 -91.27
N THR A 588 5.10 -0.40 -91.17
CA THR A 588 5.80 -0.17 -89.89
C THR A 588 4.92 0.61 -88.91
N ALA A 589 4.23 1.66 -89.39
CA ALA A 589 3.27 2.41 -88.57
C ALA A 589 2.13 1.52 -88.03
N HIS A 590 1.66 0.55 -88.81
CA HIS A 590 0.63 -0.39 -88.37
C HIS A 590 1.12 -1.32 -87.23
N VAL A 591 2.35 -1.83 -87.33
CA VAL A 591 2.96 -2.66 -86.27
C VAL A 591 3.16 -1.90 -84.96
N ASP A 592 3.58 -0.63 -85.03
CA ASP A 592 3.74 0.19 -83.82
C ASP A 592 2.38 0.63 -83.22
N LEU A 593 1.35 0.82 -84.04
CA LEU A 593 -0.03 0.99 -83.56
C LEU A 593 -0.54 -0.28 -82.87
N GLN A 594 -0.25 -1.46 -83.43
CA GLN A 594 -0.66 -2.74 -82.87
C GLN A 594 0.00 -2.98 -81.50
N LYS A 595 1.31 -2.74 -81.36
CA LYS A 595 2.01 -2.75 -80.05
C LYS A 595 1.39 -1.79 -79.04
N LYS A 596 1.11 -0.53 -79.43
CA LYS A 596 0.47 0.44 -78.52
C LYS A 596 -0.93 0.01 -78.10
N THR A 597 -1.66 -0.70 -78.97
CA THR A 597 -2.99 -1.24 -78.65
C THR A 597 -2.88 -2.39 -77.65
N GLU A 598 -1.86 -3.24 -77.77
CA GLU A 598 -1.52 -4.31 -76.81
C GLU A 598 -1.05 -3.74 -75.45
N GLU A 599 -0.22 -2.69 -75.46
CA GLU A 599 0.21 -1.98 -74.24
C GLU A 599 -0.98 -1.36 -73.49
N ILE A 600 -1.91 -0.70 -74.21
CA ILE A 600 -3.13 -0.12 -73.62
C ILE A 600 -4.06 -1.21 -73.09
N ALA A 601 -4.18 -2.36 -73.78
CA ALA A 601 -4.96 -3.49 -73.28
C ALA A 601 -4.39 -4.03 -71.95
N SER A 602 -3.08 -4.25 -71.87
CA SER A 602 -2.38 -4.66 -70.66
C SER A 602 -2.54 -3.66 -69.50
N GLN A 603 -2.42 -2.35 -69.79
CA GLN A 603 -2.66 -1.30 -68.79
C GLN A 603 -4.11 -1.26 -68.28
N ASN A 604 -5.09 -1.54 -69.15
CA ASN A 604 -6.49 -1.61 -68.75
C ASN A 604 -6.78 -2.86 -67.89
N GLU A 605 -6.16 -4.01 -68.18
CA GLU A 605 -6.26 -5.20 -67.33
C GLU A 605 -5.62 -4.96 -65.95
N GLU A 606 -4.45 -4.32 -65.87
CA GLU A 606 -3.83 -3.93 -64.60
C GLU A 606 -4.70 -2.90 -63.85
N LEU A 607 -5.30 -1.93 -64.54
CA LEU A 607 -6.22 -0.97 -63.93
C LEU A 607 -7.47 -1.66 -63.37
N GLN A 608 -8.03 -2.65 -64.06
CA GLN A 608 -9.18 -3.41 -63.60
C GLN A 608 -8.84 -4.26 -62.37
N GLN A 609 -7.70 -4.95 -62.36
CA GLN A 609 -7.23 -5.70 -61.18
C GLN A 609 -7.04 -4.76 -59.96
N ASN A 610 -6.44 -3.58 -60.17
CA ASN A 610 -6.30 -2.58 -59.11
C ASN A 610 -7.67 -2.08 -58.59
N GLN A 611 -8.68 -1.93 -59.46
CA GLN A 611 -10.03 -1.56 -59.05
C GLN A 611 -10.71 -2.66 -58.22
N GLU A 612 -10.57 -3.92 -58.63
CA GLU A 612 -11.07 -5.08 -57.89
C GLU A 612 -10.39 -5.22 -56.51
N GLU A 613 -9.07 -5.00 -56.41
CA GLU A 613 -8.37 -5.01 -55.13
C GLU A 613 -8.84 -3.86 -54.22
N ILE A 614 -9.02 -2.65 -54.75
CA ILE A 614 -9.54 -1.49 -54.00
C ILE A 614 -10.96 -1.76 -53.46
N MET A 615 -11.82 -2.42 -54.23
CA MET A 615 -13.15 -2.83 -53.76
C MET A 615 -13.05 -3.86 -52.62
N ALA A 616 -12.24 -4.90 -52.77
CA ALA A 616 -12.04 -5.91 -51.71
C ALA A 616 -11.44 -5.31 -50.42
N GLN A 617 -10.51 -4.37 -50.54
CA GLN A 617 -9.96 -3.62 -49.40
C GLN A 617 -11.03 -2.75 -48.72
N ARG A 618 -11.90 -2.09 -49.50
CA ARG A 618 -13.01 -1.27 -48.98
C ARG A 618 -14.02 -2.11 -48.20
N ASP A 619 -14.43 -3.26 -48.74
CA ASP A 619 -15.38 -4.16 -48.08
C ASP A 619 -14.80 -4.73 -46.77
N PHE A 620 -13.51 -5.09 -46.76
CA PHE A 620 -12.82 -5.51 -45.54
C PHE A 620 -12.77 -4.39 -44.47
N ILE A 621 -12.52 -3.15 -44.89
CA ILE A 621 -12.55 -1.97 -44.00
C ILE A 621 -13.96 -1.74 -43.45
N GLU A 622 -15.00 -1.91 -44.25
CA GLU A 622 -16.40 -1.77 -43.80
C GLU A 622 -16.79 -2.83 -42.77
N VAL A 623 -16.48 -4.11 -43.03
CA VAL A 623 -16.65 -5.21 -42.06
C VAL A 623 -15.90 -4.90 -40.76
N LYS A 624 -14.65 -4.41 -40.84
CA LYS A 624 -13.86 -4.05 -39.65
C LYS A 624 -14.41 -2.84 -38.90
N ASN A 625 -14.94 -1.84 -39.58
CA ASN A 625 -15.61 -0.70 -38.95
C ASN A 625 -16.89 -1.13 -38.23
N ASN A 626 -17.62 -2.11 -38.76
CA ASN A 626 -18.83 -2.64 -38.11
C ASN A 626 -18.50 -3.52 -36.88
N ASP A 627 -17.46 -4.36 -36.97
CA ASP A 627 -16.92 -5.12 -35.82
C ASP A 627 -16.39 -4.19 -34.70
N LEU A 628 -15.73 -3.09 -35.08
CA LEU A 628 -15.26 -2.06 -34.15
C LEU A 628 -16.43 -1.33 -33.46
N LYS A 629 -17.49 -0.96 -34.20
CA LYS A 629 -18.73 -0.38 -33.63
C LYS A 629 -19.39 -1.34 -32.62
N MET A 630 -19.50 -2.63 -32.97
CA MET A 630 -20.07 -3.66 -32.09
C MET A 630 -19.23 -3.83 -30.82
N THR A 631 -17.90 -3.85 -30.95
CA THR A 631 -16.97 -3.95 -29.83
C THR A 631 -17.04 -2.70 -28.93
N HIS A 632 -17.12 -1.50 -29.51
CA HIS A 632 -17.31 -0.25 -28.77
C HIS A 632 -18.64 -0.25 -27.99
N HIS A 633 -19.73 -0.74 -28.60
CA HIS A 633 -21.02 -0.85 -27.91
C HIS A 633 -20.97 -1.83 -26.72
N ARG A 634 -20.32 -3.00 -26.87
CA ARG A 634 -20.07 -3.94 -25.75
C ARG A 634 -19.23 -3.29 -24.65
N LEU A 635 -18.22 -2.49 -25.00
CA LEU A 635 -17.37 -1.78 -24.03
C LEU A 635 -18.18 -0.79 -23.19
N LEU A 636 -19.04 0.01 -23.82
CA LEU A 636 -19.94 0.97 -23.15
C LEU A 636 -20.94 0.26 -22.21
N GLN A 637 -21.48 -0.90 -22.61
CA GLN A 637 -22.34 -1.70 -21.73
C GLN A 637 -21.56 -2.24 -20.53
N SER A 638 -20.34 -2.76 -20.74
CA SER A 638 -19.45 -3.23 -19.67
C SER A 638 -19.08 -2.11 -18.69
N GLU A 639 -18.76 -0.91 -19.19
CA GLU A 639 -18.51 0.29 -18.37
C GLU A 639 -19.70 0.63 -17.48
N LYS A 640 -20.92 0.62 -18.05
CA LYS A 640 -22.16 0.88 -17.32
C LYS A 640 -22.44 -0.16 -16.22
N VAL A 641 -22.05 -1.42 -16.43
CA VAL A 641 -22.13 -2.49 -15.42
C VAL A 641 -21.07 -2.30 -14.33
N LEU A 642 -19.81 -2.04 -14.70
CA LEU A 642 -18.75 -1.75 -13.73
C LEU A 642 -19.09 -0.54 -12.86
N ARG A 643 -19.65 0.53 -13.44
CA ARG A 643 -20.07 1.73 -12.69
C ARG A 643 -21.17 1.42 -11.67
N LYS A 644 -22.16 0.60 -12.02
CA LYS A 644 -23.18 0.12 -11.05
C LYS A 644 -22.58 -0.76 -9.95
N ALA A 645 -21.62 -1.63 -10.29
CA ALA A 645 -20.93 -2.45 -9.31
C ALA A 645 -20.09 -1.59 -8.34
N TYR A 646 -19.43 -0.55 -8.88
CA TYR A 646 -18.68 0.44 -8.11
C TYR A 646 -19.57 1.24 -7.15
N ASP A 647 -20.71 1.79 -7.62
CA ASP A 647 -21.67 2.50 -6.76
C ASP A 647 -22.19 1.61 -5.61
N LYS A 648 -22.35 0.31 -5.87
CA LYS A 648 -22.78 -0.68 -4.87
C LYS A 648 -21.67 -1.02 -3.88
N LEU A 649 -20.42 -1.14 -4.35
CA LEU A 649 -19.24 -1.34 -3.50
C LEU A 649 -19.02 -0.14 -2.58
N GLN A 650 -19.11 1.09 -3.10
CA GLN A 650 -18.96 2.32 -2.33
C GLN A 650 -20.03 2.44 -1.23
N LYS A 651 -21.29 2.04 -1.50
CA LYS A 651 -22.35 1.97 -0.47
C LYS A 651 -22.04 0.92 0.60
N SER A 652 -21.53 -0.25 0.20
CA SER A 652 -21.12 -1.29 1.15
C SER A 652 -19.94 -0.84 2.03
N GLU A 653 -18.97 -0.13 1.45
CA GLU A 653 -17.82 0.44 2.17
C GLU A 653 -18.26 1.51 3.17
N GLN A 654 -19.16 2.43 2.78
CA GLN A 654 -19.77 3.40 3.69
C GLN A 654 -20.52 2.74 4.85
N GLN A 655 -21.25 1.64 4.58
CA GLN A 655 -21.95 0.87 5.60
C GLN A 655 -20.96 0.22 6.59
N VAL A 656 -19.85 -0.35 6.10
CA VAL A 656 -18.77 -0.89 6.95
C VAL A 656 -18.11 0.20 7.79
N VAL A 657 -17.88 1.39 7.23
CA VAL A 657 -17.33 2.54 7.99
C VAL A 657 -18.26 2.97 9.12
N GLU A 658 -19.57 3.08 8.88
CA GLU A 658 -20.53 3.48 9.93
C GLU A 658 -20.75 2.35 10.97
N GLN A 659 -20.67 1.08 10.57
CA GLN A 659 -20.62 -0.06 11.49
C GLN A 659 -19.36 -0.01 12.38
N ASN A 660 -18.18 0.21 11.81
CA ASN A 660 -16.92 0.36 12.56
C ASN A 660 -16.96 1.58 13.50
N ARG A 661 -17.53 2.70 13.07
CA ARG A 661 -17.76 3.88 13.92
C ARG A 661 -18.65 3.55 15.11
N THR A 662 -19.74 2.81 14.87
CA THR A 662 -20.66 2.36 15.93
C THR A 662 -19.95 1.41 16.89
N LEU A 663 -19.20 0.45 16.39
CA LEU A 663 -18.40 -0.50 17.16
C LEU A 663 -17.35 0.21 18.03
N HIS A 664 -16.63 1.20 17.50
CA HIS A 664 -15.68 2.03 18.27
C HIS A 664 -16.36 2.83 19.39
N LEU A 665 -17.54 3.41 19.13
CA LEU A 665 -18.31 4.12 20.16
C LEU A 665 -18.78 3.18 21.27
N VAL A 666 -19.21 1.97 20.91
CA VAL A 666 -19.59 0.91 21.86
C VAL A 666 -18.38 0.44 22.67
N HIS A 667 -17.24 0.11 22.04
CA HIS A 667 -15.99 -0.24 22.73
C HIS A 667 -15.52 0.87 23.68
N LYS A 668 -15.57 2.15 23.27
CA LYS A 668 -15.18 3.28 24.13
C LYS A 668 -16.11 3.41 25.36
N ARG A 669 -17.41 3.12 25.22
CA ARG A 669 -18.35 3.07 26.35
C ARG A 669 -18.06 1.91 27.28
N ILE A 670 -17.90 0.69 26.74
CA ILE A 670 -17.61 -0.53 27.51
C ILE A 670 -16.32 -0.35 28.33
N ASN A 671 -15.22 0.08 27.70
CA ASN A 671 -13.95 0.30 28.39
C ASN A 671 -14.06 1.37 29.50
N ASN A 672 -14.82 2.44 29.27
CA ASN A 672 -15.07 3.44 30.31
C ASN A 672 -15.83 2.86 31.51
N SER A 673 -16.87 2.03 31.27
CA SER A 673 -17.62 1.35 32.33
C SER A 673 -16.75 0.37 33.12
N ILE A 674 -15.88 -0.40 32.44
CA ILE A 674 -14.94 -1.34 33.08
C ILE A 674 -13.94 -0.58 33.95
N ASN A 675 -13.37 0.53 33.47
CA ASN A 675 -12.45 1.37 34.25
C ASN A 675 -13.11 1.99 35.50
N VAL A 676 -14.41 2.32 35.42
CA VAL A 676 -15.19 2.77 36.59
C VAL A 676 -15.37 1.63 37.59
N ALA A 677 -15.70 0.41 37.14
CA ALA A 677 -15.79 -0.76 38.01
C ALA A 677 -14.45 -1.04 38.74
N GLN A 678 -13.32 -0.92 38.04
CA GLN A 678 -11.99 -1.06 38.65
C GLN A 678 -11.71 0.01 39.71
N THR A 679 -12.12 1.25 39.43
CA THR A 679 -11.97 2.36 40.40
C THR A 679 -12.78 2.10 41.67
N ILE A 680 -13.98 1.51 41.54
CA ILE A 680 -14.83 1.15 42.68
C ILE A 680 -14.24 -0.03 43.46
N GLN A 681 -13.84 -1.11 42.78
CA GLN A 681 -13.24 -2.30 43.42
C GLN A 681 -11.98 -1.93 44.22
N ASN A 682 -11.07 -1.15 43.64
CA ASN A 682 -9.84 -0.70 44.30
C ASN A 682 -10.08 0.28 45.47
N ALA A 683 -11.26 0.92 45.54
CA ALA A 683 -11.63 1.81 46.64
C ALA A 683 -12.25 1.08 47.85
N ILE A 684 -12.74 -0.15 47.64
CA ILE A 684 -13.35 -0.97 48.69
C ILE A 684 -12.35 -2.03 49.21
N LEU A 685 -11.50 -2.58 48.35
CA LEU A 685 -10.45 -3.53 48.78
C LEU A 685 -9.53 -2.91 49.87
N PRO A 686 -9.06 -3.69 50.86
CA PRO A 686 -8.28 -3.17 51.97
C PRO A 686 -6.97 -2.53 51.49
N HIS A 687 -6.86 -1.21 51.65
CA HIS A 687 -5.64 -0.50 51.30
C HIS A 687 -4.42 -1.05 52.06
N THR A 688 -3.24 -1.05 51.42
CA THR A 688 -1.98 -1.58 51.97
C THR A 688 -1.65 -1.03 53.36
N GLN A 689 -2.04 0.21 53.66
CA GLN A 689 -1.89 0.81 54.99
C GLN A 689 -2.75 0.14 56.08
N LYS A 690 -3.97 -0.29 55.76
CA LYS A 690 -4.84 -1.06 56.67
C LYS A 690 -4.24 -2.45 56.90
N MET A 691 -3.82 -3.12 55.83
CA MET A 691 -3.15 -4.42 55.89
C MET A 691 -1.91 -4.35 56.77
N HIS A 692 -0.97 -3.44 56.51
CA HIS A 692 0.27 -3.28 57.29
C HIS A 692 0.04 -2.87 58.75
N LYS A 693 -1.04 -2.14 59.05
CA LYS A 693 -1.39 -1.76 60.44
C LYS A 693 -1.87 -2.97 61.25
N ILE A 694 -2.58 -3.92 60.62
CA ILE A 694 -3.17 -5.07 61.29
C ILE A 694 -2.22 -6.29 61.24
N LEU A 695 -1.49 -6.48 60.14
CA LEU A 695 -0.52 -7.54 59.90
C LEU A 695 0.85 -6.91 59.61
N ALA A 696 1.79 -7.01 60.56
CA ALA A 696 3.08 -6.35 60.47
C ALA A 696 3.97 -6.90 59.33
N ASP A 697 4.01 -8.22 59.16
CA ASP A 697 4.77 -8.90 58.10
C ASP A 697 3.83 -9.79 57.27
N HIS A 698 3.59 -9.37 56.02
CA HIS A 698 2.68 -10.03 55.09
C HIS A 698 3.04 -9.71 53.62
N PHE A 699 2.62 -10.55 52.69
CA PHE A 699 2.52 -10.21 51.28
C PHE A 699 1.12 -10.49 50.73
N ILE A 700 0.76 -9.76 49.67
CA ILE A 700 -0.42 -10.03 48.85
C ILE A 700 0.04 -10.16 47.40
N LEU A 701 -0.19 -11.34 46.82
CA LEU A 701 -0.09 -11.59 45.39
C LEU A 701 -1.52 -11.59 44.84
N TYR A 702 -1.91 -10.46 44.25
CA TYR A 702 -3.23 -10.23 43.68
C TYR A 702 -3.08 -9.77 42.24
N ARG A 703 -3.50 -10.62 41.29
CA ARG A 703 -3.42 -10.37 39.85
C ARG A 703 -4.76 -10.72 39.20
N PRO A 704 -5.62 -9.73 38.93
CA PRO A 704 -6.80 -9.93 38.11
C PRO A 704 -6.44 -10.47 36.70
N LYS A 705 -7.28 -11.36 36.17
CA LYS A 705 -7.26 -11.92 34.82
C LYS A 705 -7.67 -10.88 33.78
N ASP A 706 -8.76 -10.17 34.09
CA ASP A 706 -9.29 -9.05 33.34
C ASP A 706 -8.87 -7.72 34.02
N VAL A 707 -9.55 -6.61 33.71
CA VAL A 707 -9.30 -5.31 34.35
C VAL A 707 -9.76 -5.29 35.82
N VAL A 708 -10.67 -6.19 36.20
CA VAL A 708 -11.24 -6.37 37.54
C VAL A 708 -11.35 -7.85 37.86
N SER A 709 -11.22 -8.20 39.15
CA SER A 709 -11.15 -9.59 39.64
C SER A 709 -12.51 -10.10 40.11
N GLY A 710 -12.76 -11.41 40.02
CA GLY A 710 -13.71 -12.11 40.88
C GLY A 710 -13.18 -12.27 42.30
N ASP A 711 -11.90 -12.59 42.45
CA ASP A 711 -11.26 -12.74 43.77
C ASP A 711 -11.27 -11.45 44.59
N PHE A 712 -11.34 -11.58 45.91
CA PHE A 712 -11.07 -10.49 46.84
C PHE A 712 -10.51 -10.97 48.18
N TYR A 713 -9.89 -10.05 48.91
CA TYR A 713 -9.46 -10.24 50.28
C TYR A 713 -10.11 -9.19 51.18
N TRP A 714 -10.35 -9.55 52.42
CA TRP A 714 -11.00 -8.71 53.42
C TRP A 714 -10.30 -8.89 54.77
N ILE A 715 -10.20 -7.81 55.55
CA ILE A 715 -9.55 -7.83 56.86
C ILE A 715 -10.24 -6.85 57.81
N GLU A 716 -10.47 -7.27 59.06
CA GLU A 716 -10.85 -6.38 60.16
C GLU A 716 -10.22 -6.81 61.48
N GLN A 717 -10.16 -5.87 62.43
CA GLN A 717 -9.73 -6.13 63.80
C GLN A 717 -10.84 -5.70 64.78
N VAL A 718 -11.37 -6.65 65.54
CA VAL A 718 -12.49 -6.44 66.47
C VAL A 718 -12.17 -7.10 67.80
N ASN A 719 -12.28 -6.35 68.91
CA ASN A 719 -12.04 -6.84 70.28
C ASN A 719 -10.68 -7.55 70.47
N GLY A 720 -9.63 -7.10 69.78
CA GLY A 720 -8.30 -7.72 69.81
C GLY A 720 -8.10 -8.89 68.84
N LYS A 721 -9.19 -9.52 68.37
CA LYS A 721 -9.15 -10.57 67.34
C LYS A 721 -8.92 -9.95 65.96
N VAL A 722 -8.14 -10.60 65.10
CA VAL A 722 -7.97 -10.23 63.69
C VAL A 722 -8.69 -11.24 62.80
N PHE A 723 -9.61 -10.76 61.97
CA PHE A 723 -10.27 -11.57 60.97
C PHE A 723 -9.65 -11.32 59.60
N LEU A 724 -9.26 -12.40 58.91
CA LEU A 724 -8.65 -12.34 57.57
C LEU A 724 -9.39 -13.30 56.63
N VAL A 725 -9.80 -12.80 55.46
CA VAL A 725 -10.50 -13.58 54.44
C VAL A 725 -9.78 -13.48 53.10
N ALA A 726 -9.69 -14.60 52.39
CA ALA A 726 -9.35 -14.68 50.98
C ALA A 726 -10.44 -15.47 50.26
N ALA A 727 -11.08 -14.86 49.26
CA ALA A 727 -12.25 -15.39 48.59
C ALA A 727 -12.07 -15.37 47.06
N ASP A 728 -12.52 -16.44 46.43
CA ASP A 728 -12.63 -16.69 45.00
C ASP A 728 -14.14 -16.68 44.66
N CYS A 729 -14.55 -15.82 43.74
CA CYS A 729 -15.96 -15.65 43.37
C CYS A 729 -16.25 -16.22 41.99
N THR A 730 -17.43 -16.80 41.82
CA THR A 730 -17.86 -17.35 40.52
C THR A 730 -17.89 -16.27 39.43
N GLY A 731 -17.06 -16.46 38.40
CA GLY A 731 -17.00 -15.60 37.21
C GLY A 731 -15.96 -14.49 37.33
N HIS A 732 -15.48 -14.01 36.17
CA HIS A 732 -14.42 -13.03 36.07
C HIS A 732 -14.91 -11.73 35.41
N GLY A 733 -14.08 -10.68 35.42
CA GLY A 733 -14.45 -9.38 34.89
C GLY A 733 -15.58 -8.72 35.68
N VAL A 734 -16.36 -7.84 35.05
CA VAL A 734 -17.36 -6.99 35.75
C VAL A 734 -18.40 -7.80 36.57
N PRO A 735 -18.96 -8.92 36.09
CA PRO A 735 -19.87 -9.74 36.90
C PRO A 735 -19.20 -10.37 38.12
N GLY A 736 -17.96 -10.87 37.96
CA GLY A 736 -17.14 -11.38 39.07
C GLY A 736 -16.86 -10.30 40.10
N ALA A 737 -16.44 -9.13 39.65
CA ALA A 737 -16.18 -7.98 40.52
C ALA A 737 -17.42 -7.54 41.31
N MET A 738 -18.62 -7.61 40.72
CA MET A 738 -19.86 -7.34 41.46
C MET A 738 -20.11 -8.38 42.57
N MET A 739 -19.81 -9.66 42.32
CA MET A 739 -19.86 -10.70 43.36
C MET A 739 -18.87 -10.42 44.50
N SER A 740 -17.64 -9.98 44.18
CA SER A 740 -16.65 -9.59 45.19
C SER A 740 -17.14 -8.44 46.07
N MET A 741 -17.80 -7.44 45.47
CA MET A 741 -18.34 -6.28 46.19
C MET A 741 -19.50 -6.67 47.11
N ILE A 742 -20.36 -7.60 46.68
CA ILE A 742 -21.43 -8.16 47.50
C ILE A 742 -20.83 -8.96 48.66
N GLY A 743 -19.88 -9.86 48.40
CA GLY A 743 -19.18 -10.64 49.43
C GLY A 743 -18.51 -9.78 50.48
N TYR A 744 -17.76 -8.76 50.06
CA TYR A 744 -17.13 -7.78 50.95
C TYR A 744 -18.15 -7.06 51.84
N ALA A 745 -19.22 -6.50 51.26
CA ALA A 745 -20.23 -5.76 52.02
C ALA A 745 -21.03 -6.66 52.98
N LEU A 746 -21.20 -7.94 52.65
CA LEU A 746 -21.83 -8.92 53.54
C LEU A 746 -20.90 -9.34 54.69
N LEU A 747 -19.59 -9.45 54.48
CA LEU A 747 -18.62 -9.68 55.56
C LEU A 747 -18.58 -8.50 56.54
N ASP A 748 -18.57 -7.25 56.05
CA ASP A 748 -18.74 -6.06 56.90
C ASP A 748 -20.04 -6.14 57.72
N LYS A 749 -21.17 -6.49 57.08
CA LYS A 749 -22.47 -6.65 57.75
C LYS A 749 -22.43 -7.74 58.83
N ILE A 750 -21.80 -8.87 58.57
CA ILE A 750 -21.79 -10.04 59.46
C ILE A 750 -20.86 -9.81 60.66
N VAL A 751 -19.63 -9.38 60.42
CA VAL A 751 -18.63 -9.23 61.49
C VAL A 751 -18.81 -7.91 62.25
N LEU A 752 -19.04 -6.78 61.56
CA LEU A 752 -19.08 -5.47 62.22
C LEU A 752 -20.47 -5.09 62.75
N ILE A 753 -21.54 -5.45 62.02
CA ILE A 753 -22.92 -5.04 62.37
C ILE A 753 -23.65 -6.13 63.16
N LYS A 754 -23.68 -7.38 62.68
CA LYS A 754 -24.28 -8.51 63.41
C LYS A 754 -23.40 -9.03 64.54
N LYS A 755 -22.11 -8.69 64.57
CA LYS A 755 -21.13 -9.10 65.59
C LYS A 755 -20.96 -10.62 65.71
N ILE A 756 -21.08 -11.31 64.58
CA ILE A 756 -20.80 -12.75 64.49
C ILE A 756 -19.28 -12.89 64.36
N HIS A 757 -18.66 -13.45 65.40
CA HIS A 757 -17.20 -13.49 65.56
C HIS A 757 -16.61 -14.91 65.51
N GLU A 758 -17.46 -15.94 65.40
CA GLU A 758 -17.01 -17.31 65.17
C GLU A 758 -16.96 -17.58 63.64
N PRO A 759 -15.83 -18.04 63.06
CA PRO A 759 -15.67 -18.13 61.61
C PRO A 759 -16.72 -19.01 60.91
N ASN A 760 -17.03 -20.19 61.45
CA ASN A 760 -18.09 -21.05 60.93
C ASN A 760 -19.47 -20.37 60.92
N GLU A 761 -19.87 -19.72 62.00
CA GLU A 761 -21.16 -19.00 62.07
C GLU A 761 -21.20 -17.83 61.07
N ALA A 762 -20.06 -17.16 60.87
CA ALA A 762 -19.92 -16.11 59.87
C ALA A 762 -20.06 -16.64 58.43
N LEU A 763 -19.50 -17.81 58.11
CA LEU A 763 -19.70 -18.47 56.81
C LEU A 763 -21.14 -18.99 56.63
N ASP A 764 -21.75 -19.58 57.66
CA ASP A 764 -23.15 -20.03 57.64
C ASP A 764 -24.11 -18.86 57.35
N GLU A 765 -23.86 -17.70 57.96
CA GLU A 765 -24.66 -16.50 57.74
C GLU A 765 -24.37 -15.85 56.39
N LEU A 766 -23.11 -15.87 55.93
CA LEU A 766 -22.73 -15.38 54.60
C LEU A 766 -23.41 -16.21 53.49
N HIS A 767 -23.52 -17.53 53.67
CA HIS A 767 -24.25 -18.40 52.74
C HIS A 767 -25.72 -17.95 52.59
N LYS A 768 -26.43 -17.71 53.71
CA LYS A 768 -27.83 -17.22 53.70
C LYS A 768 -27.96 -15.84 53.07
N GLU A 769 -27.08 -14.92 53.43
CA GLU A 769 -27.09 -13.54 52.93
C GLU A 769 -26.78 -13.47 51.43
N VAL A 770 -25.84 -14.26 50.91
CA VAL A 770 -25.55 -14.35 49.46
C VAL A 770 -26.76 -14.91 48.70
N LYS A 771 -27.40 -15.99 49.19
CA LYS A 771 -28.62 -16.53 48.58
C LYS A 771 -29.75 -15.49 48.52
N THR A 772 -29.88 -14.69 49.58
CA THR A 772 -30.88 -13.62 49.68
C THR A 772 -30.56 -12.46 48.74
N ALA A 773 -29.32 -11.95 48.75
CA ALA A 773 -28.90 -10.80 47.95
C ALA A 773 -28.96 -11.05 46.44
N LEU A 774 -28.77 -12.30 46.01
CA LEU A 774 -28.86 -12.72 44.61
C LEU A 774 -30.23 -13.32 44.23
N SER A 775 -31.18 -13.34 45.18
CA SER A 775 -32.52 -13.94 45.05
C SER A 775 -32.50 -15.36 44.47
N GLN A 776 -31.52 -16.20 44.83
CA GLN A 776 -31.19 -17.44 44.09
C GLN A 776 -32.35 -18.45 44.03
N GLU A 777 -33.22 -18.45 45.04
CA GLU A 777 -34.42 -19.29 45.12
C GLU A 777 -35.50 -18.91 44.09
N GLN A 778 -35.49 -17.66 43.59
CA GLN A 778 -36.41 -17.15 42.57
C GLN A 778 -35.74 -16.99 41.20
N SER A 779 -34.47 -16.57 41.17
CA SER A 779 -33.73 -16.23 39.94
C SER A 779 -33.06 -17.44 39.28
N GLY A 780 -32.88 -18.55 40.01
CA GLY A 780 -32.10 -19.71 39.55
C GLY A 780 -30.60 -19.44 39.39
N ASN A 781 -30.12 -18.26 39.82
CA ASN A 781 -28.72 -17.87 39.77
C ASN A 781 -27.87 -18.81 40.65
N GLU A 782 -26.78 -19.34 40.10
CA GLU A 782 -25.88 -20.28 40.80
C GLU A 782 -24.60 -19.63 41.35
N ASN A 783 -24.42 -18.31 41.15
CA ASN A 783 -23.22 -17.60 41.56
C ASN A 783 -22.96 -17.70 43.08
N GLY A 784 -21.70 -17.74 43.45
CA GLY A 784 -21.26 -17.96 44.83
C GLY A 784 -19.79 -17.63 45.01
N MET A 785 -19.21 -18.15 46.09
CA MET A 785 -17.78 -18.01 46.37
C MET A 785 -17.24 -19.20 47.17
N ASP A 786 -15.98 -19.53 46.91
CA ASP A 786 -15.15 -20.42 47.71
C ASP A 786 -14.14 -19.53 48.47
N LEU A 787 -13.93 -19.75 49.77
CA LEU A 787 -13.13 -18.83 50.57
C LEU A 787 -12.47 -19.49 51.77
N VAL A 788 -11.43 -18.83 52.28
CA VAL A 788 -10.80 -19.10 53.58
C VAL A 788 -11.09 -17.93 54.50
N MET A 789 -11.53 -18.20 55.72
CA MET A 789 -11.63 -17.24 56.82
C MET A 789 -10.78 -17.70 58.00
N LEU A 790 -9.99 -16.78 58.53
CA LEU A 790 -9.17 -16.97 59.72
C LEU A 790 -9.62 -15.98 60.81
N CYS A 791 -9.66 -16.45 62.05
CA CYS A 791 -9.63 -15.62 63.24
C CYS A 791 -8.28 -15.84 63.95
N LEU A 792 -7.52 -14.76 64.15
CA LEU A 792 -6.20 -14.76 64.78
C LEU A 792 -6.30 -14.08 66.15
N GLU A 793 -5.86 -14.77 67.20
CA GLU A 793 -5.88 -14.29 68.58
C GLU A 793 -4.51 -14.52 69.22
N LYS A 794 -3.81 -13.46 69.63
CA LYS A 794 -2.55 -13.60 70.38
C LYS A 794 -2.86 -13.90 71.85
N ASN A 795 -2.22 -14.92 72.41
CA ASN A 795 -2.29 -15.24 73.83
C ASN A 795 -1.22 -14.48 74.63
N ASP A 796 -1.32 -14.52 75.96
CA ASP A 796 -0.38 -13.83 76.88
C ASP A 796 1.07 -14.36 76.78
N GLN A 797 1.28 -15.51 76.14
CA GLN A 797 2.59 -16.12 75.90
C GLN A 797 3.18 -15.76 74.53
N GLY A 798 2.50 -14.90 73.75
CA GLY A 798 2.95 -14.45 72.42
C GLY A 798 2.63 -15.41 71.27
N GLN A 799 2.04 -16.58 71.55
CA GLN A 799 1.59 -17.52 70.52
C GLN A 799 0.27 -17.02 69.91
N THR A 800 0.05 -17.32 68.64
CA THR A 800 -1.18 -16.98 67.92
C THR A 800 -2.06 -18.21 67.80
N LYS A 801 -3.25 -18.17 68.43
CA LYS A 801 -4.33 -19.12 68.14
C LYS A 801 -4.93 -18.74 66.78
N VAL A 802 -5.03 -19.71 65.89
CA VAL A 802 -5.62 -19.58 64.55
C VAL A 802 -6.84 -20.48 64.48
N THR A 803 -8.03 -19.88 64.44
CA THR A 803 -9.27 -20.59 64.13
C THR A 803 -9.55 -20.43 62.63
N PHE A 804 -9.45 -21.54 61.89
CA PHE A 804 -9.66 -21.62 60.44
C PHE A 804 -11.06 -22.17 60.13
N CYS A 805 -11.72 -21.56 59.16
CA CYS A 805 -12.89 -22.12 58.50
C CYS A 805 -12.79 -21.87 56.99
N GLY A 806 -13.12 -22.87 56.16
CA GLY A 806 -12.94 -22.79 54.71
C GLY A 806 -14.10 -23.40 53.93
N ALA A 807 -14.57 -22.68 52.91
CA ALA A 807 -15.47 -23.14 51.87
C ALA A 807 -14.64 -23.56 50.64
N LYS A 808 -14.46 -24.88 50.46
CA LYS A 808 -13.52 -25.60 49.56
C LYS A 808 -12.03 -25.28 49.72
N ASN A 809 -11.67 -24.01 49.83
CA ASN A 809 -10.28 -23.57 49.81
C ASN A 809 -9.54 -23.94 51.11
N PRO A 810 -8.29 -24.44 51.04
CA PRO A 810 -7.51 -24.85 52.19
C PRO A 810 -6.65 -23.71 52.77
N LEU A 811 -6.25 -23.86 54.03
CA LEU A 811 -5.14 -23.10 54.62
C LEU A 811 -3.87 -23.94 54.57
N TYR A 812 -2.76 -23.36 54.11
CA TYR A 812 -1.42 -23.92 54.27
C TYR A 812 -0.71 -23.20 55.41
N TYR A 813 0.11 -23.92 56.18
CA TYR A 813 0.94 -23.29 57.22
C TYR A 813 2.29 -23.98 57.37
N ILE A 814 3.26 -23.25 57.92
CA ILE A 814 4.59 -23.75 58.29
C ILE A 814 4.87 -23.27 59.72
N GLU A 815 5.11 -24.21 60.62
CA GLU A 815 5.52 -23.92 61.99
C GLU A 815 6.94 -23.35 62.03
N LYS A 816 7.19 -22.45 62.99
CA LYS A 816 8.51 -21.85 63.24
C LYS A 816 9.63 -22.90 63.28
N GLY A 817 10.65 -22.72 62.43
CA GLY A 817 11.81 -23.61 62.36
C GLY A 817 11.58 -24.91 61.56
N SER A 818 10.37 -25.16 61.08
CA SER A 818 10.08 -26.23 60.11
C SER A 818 10.21 -25.73 58.66
N GLU A 819 10.48 -26.66 57.75
CA GLU A 819 10.39 -26.43 56.29
C GLU A 819 9.21 -27.18 55.66
N GLN A 820 8.50 -28.01 56.45
CA GLN A 820 7.39 -28.83 55.96
C GLN A 820 6.07 -28.05 55.99
N VAL A 821 5.43 -27.93 54.83
CA VAL A 821 4.13 -27.28 54.69
C VAL A 821 3.01 -28.23 55.09
N GLN A 822 2.28 -27.85 56.14
CA GLN A 822 1.05 -28.51 56.61
C GLN A 822 -0.18 -27.86 55.97
N LEU A 823 -1.34 -28.55 56.04
CA LEU A 823 -2.57 -28.15 55.33
C LEU A 823 -3.83 -28.50 56.14
N LEU A 824 -4.64 -27.49 56.44
CA LEU A 824 -6.02 -27.64 56.90
C LEU A 824 -6.97 -27.58 55.68
N LYS A 825 -7.92 -28.53 55.60
CA LYS A 825 -8.87 -28.61 54.48
C LYS A 825 -10.15 -27.87 54.82
N GLY A 826 -10.61 -27.01 53.91
CA GLY A 826 -11.97 -26.48 53.97
C GLY A 826 -13.02 -27.58 53.76
N ASP A 827 -14.24 -27.30 54.19
CA ASP A 827 -15.41 -28.12 53.90
C ASP A 827 -15.66 -28.18 52.38
N ARG A 828 -16.15 -29.31 51.89
CA ARG A 828 -16.47 -29.51 50.46
C ARG A 828 -17.79 -28.84 50.05
N ARG A 829 -17.97 -27.58 50.46
CA ARG A 829 -19.19 -26.75 50.31
C ARG A 829 -18.79 -25.34 49.90
N SER A 830 -19.74 -24.61 49.30
CA SER A 830 -19.54 -23.24 48.83
C SER A 830 -20.50 -22.29 49.52
N ILE A 831 -20.18 -21.00 49.47
CA ILE A 831 -21.10 -19.93 49.84
C ILE A 831 -22.01 -19.65 48.63
N GLY A 832 -23.33 -19.69 48.84
CA GLY A 832 -24.33 -19.52 47.79
C GLY A 832 -24.54 -20.74 46.88
N GLY A 833 -25.29 -20.53 45.79
CA GLY A 833 -25.55 -21.52 44.75
C GLY A 833 -26.66 -22.53 45.08
N LYS A 834 -26.72 -23.62 44.30
CA LYS A 834 -27.74 -24.69 44.43
C LYS A 834 -27.47 -25.64 45.61
N GLN A 835 -27.57 -25.10 46.81
CA GLN A 835 -27.42 -25.84 48.08
C GLN A 835 -28.57 -25.49 49.04
N ALA A 836 -28.78 -26.31 50.08
CA ALA A 836 -29.79 -26.05 51.10
C ALA A 836 -29.51 -24.72 51.81
N SER A 837 -30.56 -23.94 52.12
CA SER A 837 -30.39 -22.58 52.69
C SER A 837 -29.82 -22.57 54.12
N GLN A 838 -29.82 -23.72 54.79
CA GLN A 838 -28.95 -24.00 55.93
C GLN A 838 -27.80 -24.90 55.49
N VAL A 839 -26.60 -24.35 55.56
CA VAL A 839 -25.33 -25.08 55.57
C VAL A 839 -24.74 -24.93 56.98
N GLN A 840 -23.87 -25.86 57.36
CA GLN A 840 -22.97 -25.75 58.52
C GLN A 840 -21.53 -25.87 58.03
N PHE A 841 -20.68 -24.92 58.36
CA PHE A 841 -19.23 -25.01 58.20
C PHE A 841 -18.53 -25.41 59.52
N THR A 842 -17.30 -25.90 59.42
CA THR A 842 -16.57 -26.47 60.56
C THR A 842 -15.31 -25.65 60.86
N ASN A 843 -15.15 -25.22 62.12
CA ASN A 843 -13.89 -24.64 62.60
C ASN A 843 -12.83 -25.72 62.83
N GLN A 844 -11.58 -25.43 62.49
CA GLN A 844 -10.39 -26.16 62.93
C GLN A 844 -9.47 -25.17 63.63
N GLU A 845 -8.90 -25.55 64.77
CA GLU A 845 -8.04 -24.67 65.57
C GLU A 845 -6.61 -25.20 65.63
N ILE A 846 -5.64 -24.31 65.44
CA ILE A 846 -4.21 -24.58 65.66
C ILE A 846 -3.59 -23.45 66.49
N LEU A 847 -2.54 -23.78 67.24
CA LEU A 847 -1.78 -22.83 68.06
C LEU A 847 -0.37 -22.73 67.48
N LEU A 848 0.05 -21.53 67.06
CA LEU A 848 1.31 -21.31 66.37
C LEU A 848 2.23 -20.38 67.15
N GLU A 849 3.53 -20.69 67.15
CA GLU A 849 4.56 -19.82 67.71
C GLU A 849 4.82 -18.58 66.83
N GLU A 850 5.21 -17.47 67.46
CA GLU A 850 5.61 -16.25 66.77
C GLU A 850 6.77 -16.50 65.79
N GLY A 851 6.56 -16.15 64.52
CA GLY A 851 7.44 -16.42 63.38
C GLY A 851 6.91 -17.45 62.39
N SER A 852 5.85 -18.19 62.75
CA SER A 852 5.19 -19.17 61.88
C SER A 852 4.52 -18.51 60.67
N LEU A 853 4.38 -19.25 59.57
CA LEU A 853 3.88 -18.76 58.28
C LEU A 853 2.50 -19.35 57.96
N LEU A 854 1.60 -18.50 57.45
CA LEU A 854 0.26 -18.85 56.96
C LEU A 854 0.13 -18.46 55.48
N TYR A 855 -0.46 -19.33 54.66
CA TYR A 855 -0.80 -19.04 53.27
C TYR A 855 -2.25 -19.42 52.93
N LEU A 856 -2.99 -18.47 52.38
CA LEU A 856 -4.39 -18.61 52.00
C LEU A 856 -4.68 -17.87 50.68
N GLY A 857 -5.63 -18.37 49.89
CA GLY A 857 -5.92 -17.80 48.58
C GLY A 857 -6.94 -18.57 47.76
N SER A 858 -7.11 -18.08 46.53
CA SER A 858 -7.81 -18.71 45.40
C SER A 858 -7.10 -19.96 44.87
N ASP A 859 -7.74 -20.70 43.98
CA ASP A 859 -7.08 -21.76 43.20
C ASP A 859 -6.29 -21.22 41.98
N GLY A 860 -6.43 -19.95 41.60
CA GLY A 860 -5.89 -19.42 40.35
C GLY A 860 -4.38 -19.52 40.18
N PHE A 861 -3.60 -19.48 41.27
CA PHE A 861 -2.16 -19.76 41.22
C PHE A 861 -1.88 -21.22 40.79
N VAL A 862 -2.68 -22.16 41.33
CA VAL A 862 -2.62 -23.59 41.00
C VAL A 862 -3.08 -23.83 39.57
N ASP A 863 -4.12 -23.12 39.12
CA ASP A 863 -4.75 -23.37 37.84
C ASP A 863 -4.06 -22.68 36.65
N GLN A 864 -3.13 -21.77 36.91
CA GLN A 864 -2.39 -21.06 35.87
C GLN A 864 -1.62 -22.00 34.91
N ASN A 865 -1.91 -21.85 33.62
CA ASN A 865 -1.42 -22.71 32.57
C ASN A 865 -0.02 -22.33 32.05
N ASN A 866 0.62 -23.30 31.39
CA ASN A 866 1.77 -23.10 30.50
C ASN A 866 1.39 -23.13 29.01
N GLU A 867 2.38 -23.02 28.11
CA GLU A 867 2.19 -23.08 26.64
C GLU A 867 1.45 -24.33 26.15
N ARG A 868 1.54 -25.46 26.87
CA ARG A 868 0.81 -26.71 26.56
C ARG A 868 -0.56 -26.80 27.22
N ARG A 869 -1.08 -25.67 27.72
CA ARG A 869 -2.31 -25.53 28.53
C ARG A 869 -2.39 -26.44 29.77
N LYS A 870 -1.25 -26.87 30.33
CA LYS A 870 -1.23 -27.64 31.60
C LYS A 870 -1.12 -26.69 32.79
N SER A 871 -1.96 -26.89 33.81
CA SER A 871 -1.96 -26.10 35.04
C SER A 871 -0.67 -26.29 35.85
N PHE A 872 -0.41 -25.38 36.80
CA PHE A 872 0.75 -25.46 37.68
C PHE A 872 0.62 -26.65 38.63
N GLY A 873 -0.55 -26.81 39.27
CA GLY A 873 -0.92 -27.97 40.07
C GLY A 873 -0.46 -27.90 41.54
N THR A 874 -1.33 -28.35 42.46
CA THR A 874 -1.16 -28.18 43.91
C THR A 874 0.14 -28.77 44.45
N LYS A 875 0.60 -29.89 43.87
CA LYS A 875 1.89 -30.52 44.23
C LYS A 875 3.11 -29.64 43.95
N LYS A 876 3.04 -28.72 42.98
CA LYS A 876 4.11 -27.75 42.72
C LYS A 876 3.99 -26.53 43.63
N LEU A 877 2.77 -26.09 43.96
CA LEU A 877 2.55 -25.01 44.92
C LEU A 877 3.09 -25.42 46.30
N HIS A 878 2.76 -26.63 46.77
CA HIS A 878 3.27 -27.18 48.03
C HIS A 878 4.80 -27.12 48.10
N LYS A 879 5.52 -27.64 47.09
CA LYS A 879 6.99 -27.53 46.98
C LYS A 879 7.53 -26.10 46.87
N LEU A 880 6.77 -25.18 46.27
CA LEU A 880 7.15 -23.77 46.18
C LEU A 880 7.05 -23.09 47.55
N LEU A 881 6.02 -23.42 48.34
CA LEU A 881 5.86 -22.95 49.71
C LEU A 881 6.97 -23.51 50.64
N GLU A 882 7.32 -24.79 50.51
CA GLU A 882 8.46 -25.40 51.22
C GLU A 882 9.77 -24.64 50.89
N ALA A 883 10.05 -24.40 49.61
CA ALA A 883 11.21 -23.62 49.16
C ALA A 883 11.17 -22.13 49.56
N CYS A 884 10.03 -21.63 50.01
CA CYS A 884 9.86 -20.27 50.52
C CYS A 884 10.05 -20.14 52.04
N ALA A 885 10.05 -21.25 52.80
CA ALA A 885 9.95 -21.24 54.27
C ALA A 885 11.00 -20.34 54.96
N GLN A 886 12.26 -20.41 54.52
CA GLN A 886 13.39 -19.67 55.09
C GLN A 886 13.59 -18.25 54.51
N LEU A 887 12.76 -17.83 53.56
CA LEU A 887 12.88 -16.54 52.89
C LEU A 887 12.01 -15.48 53.58
N GLU A 888 12.43 -14.22 53.49
CA GLU A 888 11.60 -13.09 53.89
C GLU A 888 10.34 -13.00 53.02
N LEU A 889 9.18 -12.61 53.58
CA LEU A 889 7.90 -12.61 52.84
C LEU A 889 7.95 -11.74 51.56
N SER A 890 8.76 -10.67 51.57
CA SER A 890 9.01 -9.84 50.37
C SER A 890 9.82 -10.54 49.27
N GLU A 891 10.62 -11.57 49.62
CA GLU A 891 11.38 -12.40 48.68
C GLU A 891 10.57 -13.62 48.24
N GLN A 892 9.79 -14.22 49.13
CA GLN A 892 8.80 -15.25 48.80
C GLN A 892 7.88 -14.76 47.67
N LYS A 893 7.30 -13.56 47.81
CA LYS A 893 6.47 -12.95 46.75
C LYS A 893 7.20 -12.85 45.40
N LYS A 894 8.44 -12.34 45.39
CA LYS A 894 9.25 -12.24 44.14
C LYS A 894 9.51 -13.60 43.52
N LEU A 895 9.77 -14.63 44.33
CA LEU A 895 9.98 -15.99 43.86
C LEU A 895 8.69 -16.55 43.23
N MET A 896 7.54 -16.36 43.88
CA MET A 896 6.23 -16.76 43.36
C MET A 896 5.87 -16.04 42.04
N GLU A 897 6.10 -14.72 41.96
CA GLU A 897 5.89 -13.93 40.74
C GLU A 897 6.78 -14.44 39.59
N LYS A 898 8.06 -14.68 39.84
CA LYS A 898 9.01 -15.25 38.87
C LYS A 898 8.63 -16.67 38.44
N THR A 899 8.11 -17.49 39.35
CA THR A 899 7.62 -18.84 39.04
C THR A 899 6.38 -18.80 38.15
N LEU A 900 5.45 -17.86 38.38
CA LEU A 900 4.32 -17.63 37.47
C LEU A 900 4.78 -17.17 36.10
N GLU A 901 5.69 -16.20 36.00
CA GLU A 901 6.24 -15.73 34.71
C GLU A 901 6.87 -16.88 33.92
N HIS A 902 7.68 -17.72 34.58
CA HIS A 902 8.31 -18.88 33.94
C HIS A 902 7.32 -19.99 33.55
N GLN A 903 6.25 -20.20 34.32
CA GLN A 903 5.17 -21.14 34.00
C GLN A 903 4.34 -20.64 32.81
N MET A 904 3.99 -19.34 32.78
CA MET A 904 3.11 -18.74 31.77
C MET A 904 3.80 -18.49 30.43
N GLN A 905 5.04 -17.99 30.45
CA GLN A 905 5.79 -17.57 29.26
C GLN A 905 4.96 -16.64 28.35
N ASN A 906 4.60 -17.09 27.15
CA ASN A 906 3.85 -16.31 26.17
C ASN A 906 2.32 -16.52 26.25
N THR A 907 1.80 -17.17 27.29
CA THR A 907 0.36 -17.43 27.44
C THR A 907 -0.39 -16.38 28.25
N THR A 908 -1.68 -16.21 27.93
CA THR A 908 -2.61 -15.36 28.69
C THR A 908 -2.89 -15.96 30.08
N GLN A 909 -3.18 -15.12 31.06
CA GLN A 909 -3.62 -15.57 32.39
C GLN A 909 -4.93 -16.36 32.28
N ARG A 910 -5.05 -17.45 33.03
CA ARG A 910 -6.21 -18.36 32.95
C ARG A 910 -7.34 -17.96 33.86
N ASP A 911 -7.01 -17.56 35.08
CA ASP A 911 -7.96 -17.07 36.08
C ASP A 911 -7.39 -15.93 36.91
N ASP A 912 -8.26 -15.33 37.72
CA ASP A 912 -7.85 -14.38 38.75
C ASP A 912 -6.90 -15.08 39.73
N ILE A 913 -5.89 -14.37 40.26
CA ILE A 913 -4.91 -14.95 41.17
C ILE A 913 -4.90 -14.13 42.45
N LEU A 914 -5.39 -14.72 43.54
CA LEU A 914 -5.21 -14.26 44.91
C LEU A 914 -4.43 -15.27 45.74
N LEU A 915 -3.31 -14.85 46.34
CA LEU A 915 -2.56 -15.58 47.36
C LEU A 915 -1.97 -14.59 48.37
N LEU A 916 -2.25 -14.80 49.65
CA LEU A 916 -1.67 -14.05 50.77
C LEU A 916 -0.67 -14.94 51.51
N GLY A 917 0.43 -14.35 51.94
CA GLY A 917 1.35 -14.94 52.92
C GLY A 917 1.42 -14.03 54.14
N VAL A 918 1.32 -14.58 55.34
CA VAL A 918 1.31 -13.82 56.61
C VAL A 918 2.23 -14.51 57.61
N ARG A 919 3.03 -13.73 58.34
CA ARG A 919 3.79 -14.21 59.50
C ARG A 919 3.05 -13.79 60.78
N VAL A 920 2.83 -14.74 61.69
CA VAL A 920 2.07 -14.53 62.94
C VAL A 920 2.96 -14.43 64.17
#